data_AF-A0A519TUD2-F1
#
_entry.id   AF-A0A519TUD2-F1
#
_cell.length_a   1.000
_cell.length_b   1.000
_cell.length_c   1.000
_cell.angle_alpha   90.00
_cell.angle_beta   90.00
_cell.angle_gamma   90.00
#
_symmetry.space_group_name_H-M   'P 1'
#
loop_
_entity.id
_entity.type
_entity.pdbx_description
1 polymer ?
#
loop_
_entity_poly.entity_id
_entity_poly.type
_entity_poly.pdbx_seq_one_letter_code
_entity_poly.pdbx_strand_id
1 'polypeptide(L)'
;MKLFILITSLLFSSFLSSAQESFNGNIERLDSKWNPIGWDLTFDGYNAFRVDVDSAVKYQGKYSISIASGNSTSTSGAISYRIPSRFKGKRITLVAAIKTENISGGFAGIWLRTDGGDKKVLDFNNMEKQGLKGTNDWKEYMIEIPNREESVDQVSLGALLVGKGKMWVDSFRLYIDYVPIDKAIIIKKNIALQSLDTAFSNGSTISKFPSSKQAIDKLAILAQYWVFLKYHHPEIASGRVNWDADLFRLLLNILSSNSEEGFSKVLERKVDSLKLPELCPSCDTISANKNIALKADYGELFSSNLISTSLKEKLKYILKNRNTGKNYYFGLTSFSPANPTFDNEKAYQHIRFPDVGYQLLSIFRYYGAIKYLSPNRELISENLEVLLRRTILSGIVPLQKTDYVKLMAEFISSVEDGHSFIHNDILEEFKGRYRLPIKAVFLRANKLVVTGFYKQFPESKLQAGDLLLKINGQNISYLIKKFSPVTPASNKEAQRNKLLNDFILRSNIQKFNVDVLRHGKILMLTENAVESSSVNFYDQDLSIDGPSYKILPGNIAYIHAKKFNKNWQDIRTELDKTPGIIIDLRTYPDFRNTYELINYIKSSLTDFVLYSYLHPGFPGQFVYSAPLQNGLVGNRPYQGKVVVLVNSTTISQAEFTAMSFQSFKNTTVVGSRSAGADGTVSDIVLPGDIRTGFSGIGVYYPNGMNTQKNGVKIDKHVIPTIKGIRLKKDEVLEQAIKLIIRGNH
;
A
#
# COMPACT_ATOMS: atom_id res chain seq x y z
N MET A 1 43.18 2.29 -69.78
CA MET A 1 43.85 3.41 -69.07
C MET A 1 43.02 3.75 -67.84
N LYS A 2 43.57 3.44 -66.65
CA LYS A 2 43.14 3.82 -65.30
C LYS A 2 41.79 3.28 -64.78
N LEU A 3 41.63 2.91 -63.52
CA LEU A 3 42.51 2.36 -62.48
C LEU A 3 41.57 1.88 -61.36
N PHE A 4 41.81 0.68 -60.85
CA PHE A 4 41.26 0.12 -59.61
C PHE A 4 41.46 1.07 -58.41
N ILE A 5 40.43 1.27 -57.57
CA ILE A 5 40.57 1.28 -56.09
C ILE A 5 39.28 0.68 -55.48
N LEU A 6 39.44 -0.54 -54.97
CA LEU A 6 38.54 -1.25 -54.09
C LEU A 6 38.80 -0.75 -52.66
N ILE A 7 37.89 0.00 -52.05
CA ILE A 7 37.98 0.35 -50.62
C ILE A 7 37.19 -0.71 -49.84
N THR A 8 37.92 -1.67 -49.29
CA THR A 8 37.47 -2.56 -48.21
C THR A 8 37.16 -1.73 -46.96
N SER A 9 35.89 -1.44 -46.70
CA SER A 9 35.43 -0.99 -45.39
C SER A 9 35.33 -2.21 -44.46
N LEU A 10 36.44 -2.52 -43.79
CA LEU A 10 36.46 -3.31 -42.57
C LEU A 10 35.54 -2.61 -41.57
N LEU A 11 34.32 -3.13 -41.41
CA LEU A 11 33.50 -2.88 -40.22
C LEU A 11 34.26 -3.45 -39.03
N PHE A 12 35.08 -2.60 -38.41
CA PHE A 12 35.47 -2.76 -37.02
C PHE A 12 34.16 -2.80 -36.23
N SER A 13 33.71 -4.01 -35.94
CA SER A 13 32.89 -4.28 -34.77
C SER A 13 33.74 -3.85 -33.58
N SER A 14 33.61 -2.59 -33.18
CA SER A 14 33.95 -2.20 -31.82
C SER A 14 33.00 -2.98 -30.92
N PHE A 15 33.43 -4.19 -30.53
CA PHE A 15 33.15 -4.68 -29.20
C PHE A 15 33.63 -3.57 -28.27
N LEU A 16 32.74 -2.63 -27.95
CA LEU A 16 32.82 -1.90 -26.70
C LEU A 16 32.61 -2.97 -25.63
N SER A 17 33.69 -3.70 -25.34
CA SER A 17 33.96 -4.10 -23.98
C SER A 17 33.76 -2.82 -23.19
N SER A 18 32.67 -2.72 -22.44
CA SER A 18 32.57 -1.74 -21.38
C SER A 18 33.78 -2.03 -20.51
N ALA A 19 34.86 -1.27 -20.72
CA ALA A 19 35.99 -1.27 -19.83
C ALA A 19 35.38 -0.85 -18.50
N GLN A 20 35.29 -1.81 -17.59
CA GLN A 20 34.75 -1.61 -16.27
C GLN A 20 35.52 -0.44 -15.68
N GLU A 21 34.87 0.72 -15.48
CA GLU A 21 35.48 1.78 -14.71
C GLU A 21 35.76 1.17 -13.35
N SER A 22 37.04 0.99 -13.02
CA SER A 22 37.42 0.44 -11.73
C SER A 22 36.83 1.33 -10.63
N PHE A 23 36.54 0.78 -9.46
CA PHE A 23 35.96 1.56 -8.37
C PHE A 23 36.91 2.71 -7.96
N ASN A 24 36.46 3.96 -8.05
CA ASN A 24 37.25 5.16 -7.73
C ASN A 24 37.28 5.45 -6.22
N GLY A 25 37.55 4.42 -5.41
CA GLY A 25 37.50 4.51 -3.95
C GLY A 25 38.65 5.31 -3.31
N ASN A 26 39.76 5.46 -4.03
CA ASN A 26 40.89 6.29 -3.63
C ASN A 26 40.74 7.77 -4.03
N ILE A 27 39.67 8.15 -4.76
CA ILE A 27 39.35 9.56 -5.10
C ILE A 27 40.38 10.19 -6.08
N GLU A 28 41.36 9.43 -6.57
CA GLU A 28 42.48 9.97 -7.34
C GLU A 28 42.16 10.32 -8.80
N ARG A 29 41.04 9.82 -9.34
CA ARG A 29 40.62 10.11 -10.72
C ARG A 29 39.54 11.16 -10.74
N LEU A 30 39.86 12.31 -11.30
CA LEU A 30 38.98 13.46 -11.41
C LEU A 30 38.56 13.70 -12.87
N ASP A 31 37.35 14.22 -13.08
CA ASP A 31 36.87 14.68 -14.38
C ASP A 31 37.43 16.06 -14.75
N SER A 32 37.06 16.58 -15.92
CA SER A 32 37.50 17.92 -16.39
C SER A 32 37.00 19.07 -15.52
N LYS A 33 36.06 18.83 -14.60
CA LYS A 33 35.51 19.78 -13.63
C LYS A 33 36.06 19.55 -12.22
N TRP A 34 37.12 18.75 -12.06
CA TRP A 34 37.73 18.40 -10.78
C TRP A 34 36.84 17.60 -9.83
N ASN A 35 35.79 16.94 -10.34
CA ASN A 35 34.98 16.02 -9.52
C ASN A 35 35.52 14.59 -9.59
N PRO A 36 35.53 13.82 -8.50
CA PRO A 36 35.94 12.43 -8.53
C PRO A 36 34.99 11.60 -9.41
N ILE A 37 35.55 10.96 -10.44
CA ILE A 37 34.77 10.19 -11.43
C ILE A 37 33.92 9.13 -10.71
N GLY A 38 32.63 9.09 -11.05
CA GLY A 38 31.63 8.16 -10.52
C GLY A 38 31.02 8.55 -9.16
N TRP A 39 31.54 9.59 -8.49
CA TRP A 39 30.96 10.12 -7.25
C TRP A 39 29.93 11.21 -7.54
N ASP A 40 28.74 11.04 -6.98
CA ASP A 40 27.74 12.10 -6.85
C ASP A 40 28.03 12.88 -5.57
N LEU A 41 28.49 14.11 -5.73
CA LEU A 41 28.79 15.03 -4.63
C LEU A 41 27.56 15.80 -4.14
N THR A 42 26.36 15.45 -4.62
CA THR A 42 25.10 16.07 -4.22
C THR A 42 24.22 15.08 -3.45
N PHE A 43 23.39 15.61 -2.56
CA PHE A 43 22.39 14.82 -1.85
C PHE A 43 21.01 15.15 -2.43
N ASP A 44 20.29 14.16 -2.96
CA ASP A 44 18.98 14.32 -3.61
C ASP A 44 18.92 15.43 -4.70
N GLY A 45 20.03 15.66 -5.40
CA GLY A 45 20.15 16.68 -6.44
C GLY A 45 20.35 18.12 -5.94
N TYR A 46 20.44 18.33 -4.62
CA TYR A 46 20.68 19.64 -4.00
C TYR A 46 21.73 19.51 -2.90
N ASN A 47 22.92 20.11 -3.08
CA ASN A 47 23.91 20.10 -2.02
C ASN A 47 23.77 21.34 -1.12
N ALA A 48 23.16 21.15 0.04
CA ALA A 48 23.00 22.20 1.04
C ALA A 48 24.24 22.35 1.95
N PHE A 49 25.19 21.43 1.84
CA PHE A 49 26.49 21.45 2.49
C PHE A 49 27.57 21.78 1.46
N ARG A 50 28.69 22.33 1.91
CA ARG A 50 29.82 22.56 1.03
C ARG A 50 30.62 21.26 0.92
N VAL A 51 30.75 20.73 -0.31
CA VAL A 51 31.55 19.54 -0.60
C VAL A 51 32.65 19.91 -1.58
N ASP A 52 33.90 19.65 -1.21
CA ASP A 52 35.08 19.96 -2.02
C ASP A 52 36.04 18.77 -2.08
N VAL A 53 36.79 18.66 -3.17
CA VAL A 53 38.00 17.84 -3.25
C VAL A 53 39.14 18.61 -2.57
N ASP A 54 39.77 18.01 -1.56
CA ASP A 54 40.82 18.62 -0.75
C ASP A 54 42.18 17.97 -1.06
N SER A 55 43.14 18.76 -1.50
CA SER A 55 44.51 18.30 -1.78
C SER A 55 45.50 18.55 -0.64
N ALA A 56 45.10 19.32 0.39
CA ALA A 56 45.94 19.64 1.53
C ALA A 56 45.73 18.64 2.67
N VAL A 57 44.45 18.40 3.04
CA VAL A 57 44.08 17.47 4.10
C VAL A 57 43.64 16.15 3.46
N LYS A 58 44.47 15.13 3.56
CA LYS A 58 44.26 13.81 2.95
C LYS A 58 44.85 12.71 3.82
N TYR A 59 44.33 11.50 3.67
CA TYR A 59 44.82 10.32 4.38
C TYR A 59 45.86 9.59 3.53
N GLN A 60 45.57 9.42 2.23
CA GLN A 60 46.48 8.81 1.27
C GLN A 60 46.37 9.50 -0.10
N GLY A 61 47.28 9.18 -1.01
CA GLY A 61 47.23 9.73 -2.37
C GLY A 61 47.40 11.26 -2.42
N LYS A 62 46.70 11.89 -3.36
CA LYS A 62 46.72 13.33 -3.61
C LYS A 62 45.45 14.04 -3.14
N TYR A 63 44.33 13.34 -3.01
CA TYR A 63 43.03 13.96 -2.77
C TYR A 63 42.20 13.24 -1.71
N SER A 64 41.43 14.01 -0.94
CA SER A 64 40.29 13.52 -0.15
C SER A 64 39.02 14.30 -0.50
N ILE A 65 37.86 13.89 0.03
CA ILE A 65 36.64 14.70 -0.06
C ILE A 65 36.35 15.30 1.31
N SER A 66 36.07 16.59 1.35
CA SER A 66 35.59 17.28 2.55
C SER A 66 34.10 17.62 2.46
N ILE A 67 33.39 17.51 3.59
CA ILE A 67 31.98 17.91 3.73
C ILE A 67 31.91 18.88 4.92
N ALA A 68 31.43 20.10 4.68
CA ALA A 68 31.33 21.15 5.71
C ALA A 68 29.91 21.72 5.77
N SER A 69 29.41 21.94 6.99
CA SER A 69 28.14 22.62 7.21
C SER A 69 28.18 24.06 6.70
N GLY A 70 27.25 24.43 5.81
CA GLY A 70 27.08 25.79 5.31
C GLY A 70 26.02 26.60 6.08
N ASN A 71 25.62 27.77 5.54
CA ASN A 71 24.57 28.63 6.10
C ASN A 71 23.14 28.21 5.66
N SER A 72 22.95 26.98 5.20
CA SER A 72 21.66 26.49 4.71
C SER A 72 20.75 25.99 5.85
N THR A 73 19.45 25.86 5.58
CA THR A 73 18.47 25.28 6.52
C THR A 73 18.49 23.74 6.55
N SER A 74 19.32 23.09 5.72
CA SER A 74 19.45 21.63 5.73
C SER A 74 20.20 21.15 6.95
N THR A 75 19.78 20.01 7.51
CA THR A 75 20.39 19.40 8.69
C THR A 75 21.48 18.38 8.37
N SER A 76 21.65 18.01 7.10
CA SER A 76 22.66 17.05 6.65
C SER A 76 23.16 17.27 5.21
N GLY A 77 24.34 16.71 4.92
CA GLY A 77 24.94 16.61 3.59
C GLY A 77 25.64 15.27 3.41
N ALA A 78 25.69 14.76 2.17
CA ALA A 78 26.31 13.48 1.87
C ALA A 78 26.84 13.41 0.44
N ILE A 79 27.72 12.44 0.22
CA ILE A 79 28.21 12.03 -1.10
C ILE A 79 27.81 10.58 -1.35
N SER A 80 27.70 10.19 -2.62
CA SER A 80 27.34 8.82 -2.99
C SER A 80 28.13 8.29 -4.18
N TYR A 81 28.44 7.00 -4.16
CA TYR A 81 28.94 6.22 -5.28
C TYR A 81 28.00 5.05 -5.51
N ARG A 82 27.64 4.77 -6.76
CA ARG A 82 26.68 3.72 -7.12
C ARG A 82 27.32 2.69 -8.04
N ILE A 83 27.19 1.42 -7.67
CA ILE A 83 27.65 0.26 -8.44
C ILE A 83 26.40 -0.52 -8.89
N PRO A 84 25.94 -0.37 -10.15
CA PRO A 84 24.77 -1.06 -10.66
C PRO A 84 25.12 -2.50 -11.04
N SER A 85 25.50 -3.31 -10.06
CA SER A 85 25.91 -4.70 -10.25
C SER A 85 25.53 -5.58 -9.07
N ARG A 86 25.32 -6.85 -9.38
CA ARG A 86 25.06 -7.91 -8.41
C ARG A 86 26.34 -8.68 -8.18
N PHE A 87 26.68 -8.96 -6.93
CA PHE A 87 27.89 -9.69 -6.58
C PHE A 87 27.54 -10.99 -5.87
N LYS A 88 28.27 -12.06 -6.19
CA LYS A 88 28.17 -13.34 -5.47
C LYS A 88 28.85 -13.22 -4.11
N GLY A 89 28.16 -13.62 -3.05
CA GLY A 89 28.66 -13.57 -1.67
C GLY A 89 27.56 -13.21 -0.67
N LYS A 90 27.85 -13.28 0.63
CA LYS A 90 26.87 -13.13 1.71
C LYS A 90 26.93 -11.80 2.44
N ARG A 91 28.05 -11.07 2.36
CA ARG A 91 28.28 -9.82 3.10
C ARG A 91 28.94 -8.77 2.25
N ILE A 92 28.56 -7.51 2.47
CA ILE A 92 29.20 -6.33 1.89
C ILE A 92 29.83 -5.53 3.02
N THR A 93 31.14 -5.28 2.91
CA THR A 93 31.90 -4.53 3.91
C THR A 93 32.47 -3.26 3.26
N LEU A 94 32.21 -2.11 3.88
CA LEU A 94 32.78 -0.82 3.48
C LEU A 94 33.77 -0.35 4.54
N VAL A 95 34.95 0.03 4.11
CA VAL A 95 35.99 0.66 4.95
C VAL A 95 36.35 2.02 4.35
N ALA A 96 36.48 3.04 5.19
CA ALA A 96 37.03 4.34 4.78
C ALA A 96 37.76 5.02 5.95
N ALA A 97 38.73 5.86 5.63
CA ALA A 97 39.36 6.75 6.60
C ALA A 97 38.50 8.00 6.80
N ILE A 98 38.31 8.43 8.03
CA ILE A 98 37.56 9.65 8.39
C ILE A 98 38.38 10.50 9.34
N LYS A 99 38.41 11.82 9.10
CA LYS A 99 38.89 12.87 10.02
C LYS A 99 37.76 13.87 10.24
N THR A 100 37.63 14.41 11.44
CA THR A 100 36.56 15.38 11.76
C THR A 100 37.07 16.58 12.52
N GLU A 101 36.36 17.69 12.38
CA GLU A 101 36.61 18.94 13.09
C GLU A 101 35.28 19.51 13.60
N ASN A 102 35.19 19.71 14.92
CA ASN A 102 34.10 20.42 15.60
C ASN A 102 32.69 19.90 15.29
N ILE A 103 32.52 18.57 15.13
CA ILE A 103 31.21 17.99 14.85
C ILE A 103 30.27 18.16 16.05
N SER A 104 29.14 18.84 15.84
CA SER A 104 28.15 19.13 16.87
C SER A 104 26.71 19.11 16.33
N GLY A 105 25.73 18.78 17.18
CA GLY A 105 24.32 18.69 16.77
C GLY A 105 24.00 17.53 15.81
N GLY A 106 24.90 16.55 15.70
CA GLY A 106 24.74 15.39 14.83
C GLY A 106 25.97 14.48 14.87
N PHE A 107 26.37 13.94 13.73
CA PHE A 107 27.51 13.02 13.59
C PHE A 107 28.09 13.03 12.17
N ALA A 108 29.34 12.58 12.02
CA ALA A 108 29.97 12.27 10.75
C ALA A 108 30.19 10.75 10.60
N GLY A 109 30.03 10.20 9.40
CA GLY A 109 30.20 8.77 9.17
C GLY A 109 30.21 8.36 7.70
N ILE A 110 30.48 7.08 7.45
CA ILE A 110 30.24 6.42 6.16
C ILE A 110 28.89 5.70 6.15
N TRP A 111 28.37 5.46 4.95
CA TRP A 111 27.15 4.70 4.75
C TRP A 111 27.25 3.71 3.59
N LEU A 112 26.46 2.64 3.69
CA LEU A 112 26.38 1.53 2.76
C LEU A 112 24.93 1.06 2.66
N ARG A 113 24.47 0.83 1.42
CA ARG A 113 23.09 0.44 1.10
C ARG A 113 23.07 -0.53 -0.07
N THR A 114 22.16 -1.49 -0.04
CA THR A 114 21.80 -2.28 -1.22
C THR A 114 20.37 -2.00 -1.64
N ASP A 115 20.15 -1.84 -2.94
CA ASP A 115 18.84 -1.63 -3.54
C ASP A 115 18.50 -2.83 -4.44
N GLY A 116 17.25 -3.29 -4.44
CA GLY A 116 16.71 -4.33 -5.32
C GLY A 116 15.80 -3.77 -6.42
N GLY A 117 15.00 -4.64 -7.03
CA GLY A 117 14.02 -4.27 -8.05
C GLY A 117 13.15 -3.07 -7.63
N ASP A 118 12.83 -2.19 -8.58
CA ASP A 118 12.10 -0.94 -8.37
C ASP A 118 12.72 0.02 -7.33
N LYS A 119 14.05 -0.02 -7.17
CA LYS A 119 14.82 0.81 -6.22
C LYS A 119 14.48 0.58 -4.75
N LYS A 120 13.92 -0.59 -4.41
CA LYS A 120 13.61 -0.96 -3.02
C LYS A 120 14.89 -1.11 -2.20
N VAL A 121 15.02 -0.37 -1.10
CA VAL A 121 16.13 -0.55 -0.14
C VAL A 121 16.00 -1.92 0.53
N LEU A 122 17.05 -2.74 0.42
CA LEU A 122 17.09 -4.09 1.01
C LEU A 122 17.77 -4.09 2.38
N ASP A 123 18.89 -3.39 2.49
CA ASP A 123 19.70 -3.28 3.70
C ASP A 123 20.43 -1.93 3.70
N PHE A 124 20.65 -1.33 4.87
CA PHE A 124 21.22 0.01 5.04
C PHE A 124 21.97 0.13 6.37
N ASN A 125 23.15 0.76 6.35
CA ASN A 125 23.91 1.15 7.52
C ASN A 125 24.59 2.50 7.26
N ASN A 126 24.44 3.46 8.17
CA ASN A 126 24.93 4.83 8.02
C ASN A 126 25.81 5.30 9.19
N MET A 127 26.27 4.37 10.04
CA MET A 127 27.03 4.66 11.26
C MET A 127 26.32 5.51 12.32
N GLU A 128 25.02 5.80 12.27
CA GLU A 128 24.37 6.74 13.21
C GLU A 128 24.66 6.44 14.70
N LYS A 129 24.59 5.17 15.11
CA LYS A 129 24.86 4.75 16.50
C LYS A 129 26.32 4.92 16.93
N GLN A 130 27.25 4.92 15.98
CA GLN A 130 28.70 4.94 16.18
C GLN A 130 29.37 6.15 15.50
N GLY A 131 28.57 7.15 15.13
CA GLY A 131 28.99 8.29 14.35
C GLY A 131 29.92 9.21 15.13
N LEU A 132 30.85 9.84 14.44
CA LEU A 132 31.89 10.66 15.05
C LEU A 132 31.35 12.02 15.47
N LYS A 133 31.78 12.46 16.65
CA LYS A 133 31.47 13.76 17.26
C LYS A 133 32.76 14.48 17.63
N GLY A 134 32.73 15.81 17.71
CA GLY A 134 33.90 16.62 18.02
C GLY A 134 34.99 16.55 16.95
N THR A 135 36.23 16.76 17.38
CA THR A 135 37.42 16.76 16.51
C THR A 135 38.19 15.46 16.70
N ASN A 136 38.40 14.72 15.62
CA ASN A 136 39.10 13.44 15.62
C ASN A 136 40.12 13.42 14.49
N ASP A 137 41.31 12.87 14.77
CA ASP A 137 42.30 12.65 13.72
C ASP A 137 41.90 11.46 12.82
N TRP A 138 42.62 11.29 11.70
CA TRP A 138 42.35 10.23 10.74
C TRP A 138 42.34 8.85 11.40
N LYS A 139 41.24 8.13 11.17
CA LYS A 139 41.12 6.72 11.54
C LYS A 139 40.23 5.99 10.53
N GLU A 140 40.52 4.72 10.31
CA GLU A 140 39.68 3.87 9.48
C GLU A 140 38.46 3.35 10.24
N TYR A 141 37.32 3.38 9.58
CA TYR A 141 36.05 2.89 10.09
C TYR A 141 35.47 1.88 9.12
N MET A 142 34.81 0.86 9.67
CA MET A 142 34.23 -0.24 8.93
C MET A 142 32.74 -0.38 9.26
N ILE A 143 31.93 -0.58 8.23
CA ILE A 143 30.54 -1.00 8.35
C ILE A 143 30.27 -2.21 7.44
N GLU A 144 29.32 -3.04 7.85
CA GLU A 144 28.92 -4.24 7.13
C GLU A 144 27.40 -4.30 7.03
N ILE A 145 26.91 -4.84 5.90
CA ILE A 145 25.51 -5.22 5.69
C ILE A 145 25.43 -6.61 5.03
N PRO A 146 24.31 -7.34 5.19
CA PRO A 146 24.06 -8.56 4.43
C PRO A 146 24.03 -8.31 2.91
N ASN A 147 24.53 -9.25 2.12
CA ASN A 147 24.37 -9.29 0.66
C ASN A 147 23.30 -10.33 0.29
N ARG A 148 22.16 -9.87 -0.23
CA ARG A 148 21.08 -10.75 -0.72
C ARG A 148 21.26 -10.98 -2.21
N GLU A 149 22.18 -11.86 -2.59
CA GLU A 149 22.68 -12.02 -3.97
C GLU A 149 21.59 -12.18 -5.05
N GLU A 150 20.44 -12.76 -4.74
CA GLU A 150 19.32 -12.90 -5.68
C GLU A 150 18.48 -11.62 -5.86
N SER A 151 18.44 -10.77 -4.83
CA SER A 151 17.54 -9.60 -4.73
C SER A 151 18.23 -8.27 -5.00
N VAL A 152 19.53 -8.15 -4.72
CA VAL A 152 20.31 -6.91 -4.93
C VAL A 152 20.42 -6.62 -6.42
N ASP A 153 20.17 -5.38 -6.83
CA ASP A 153 20.39 -4.83 -8.17
C ASP A 153 21.47 -3.75 -8.20
N GLN A 154 21.69 -3.05 -7.08
CA GLN A 154 22.64 -1.95 -6.95
C GLN A 154 23.24 -1.91 -5.54
N VAL A 155 24.54 -1.61 -5.45
CA VAL A 155 25.22 -1.25 -4.20
C VAL A 155 25.50 0.25 -4.21
N SER A 156 25.06 0.96 -3.18
CA SER A 156 25.31 2.39 -3.00
C SER A 156 26.09 2.62 -1.71
N LEU A 157 27.07 3.52 -1.75
CA LEU A 157 27.93 3.82 -0.60
C LEU A 157 28.33 5.29 -0.57
N GLY A 158 28.84 5.77 0.56
CA GLY A 158 29.48 7.08 0.63
C GLY A 158 29.74 7.56 2.04
N ALA A 159 29.78 8.88 2.22
CA ALA A 159 29.96 9.54 3.51
C ALA A 159 28.90 10.62 3.72
N LEU A 160 28.63 10.94 4.98
CA LEU A 160 27.63 11.92 5.37
C LEU A 160 28.05 12.68 6.63
N LEU A 161 27.59 13.93 6.67
CA LEU A 161 27.67 14.82 7.82
C LEU A 161 26.27 15.25 8.21
N VAL A 162 25.90 15.03 9.47
CA VAL A 162 24.68 15.54 10.10
C VAL A 162 25.09 16.57 11.15
N GLY A 163 24.43 17.73 11.16
CA GLY A 163 24.74 18.82 12.08
C GLY A 163 25.83 19.77 11.57
N LYS A 164 26.53 20.41 12.51
CA LYS A 164 27.55 21.42 12.23
C LYS A 164 28.96 20.83 12.30
N GLY A 165 29.90 21.45 11.59
CA GLY A 165 31.31 21.12 11.60
C GLY A 165 31.84 20.76 10.21
N LYS A 166 33.02 20.14 10.16
CA LYS A 166 33.64 19.67 8.93
C LYS A 166 34.17 18.25 9.09
N MET A 167 34.05 17.44 8.05
CA MET A 167 34.69 16.13 7.96
C MET A 167 35.49 16.00 6.66
N TRP A 168 36.48 15.12 6.68
CA TRP A 168 37.17 14.61 5.51
C TRP A 168 37.03 13.10 5.47
N VAL A 169 36.91 12.56 4.26
CA VAL A 169 36.83 11.13 4.01
C VAL A 169 37.73 10.75 2.83
N ASP A 170 38.38 9.60 2.96
CA ASP A 170 39.37 9.09 2.01
C ASP A 170 39.43 7.55 2.07
N SER A 171 40.10 6.93 1.11
CA SER A 171 40.41 5.50 1.10
C SER A 171 39.19 4.56 1.22
N PHE A 172 38.14 4.83 0.45
CA PHE A 172 37.01 3.91 0.37
C PHE A 172 37.45 2.56 -0.24
N ARG A 173 37.18 1.49 0.49
CA ARG A 173 37.41 0.11 0.07
C ARG A 173 36.15 -0.69 0.31
N LEU A 174 35.67 -1.35 -0.74
CA LEU A 174 34.47 -2.16 -0.71
C LEU A 174 34.85 -3.62 -0.92
N TYR A 175 34.27 -4.50 -0.12
CA TYR A 175 34.52 -5.93 -0.16
C TYR A 175 33.21 -6.72 -0.21
N ILE A 176 33.25 -7.86 -0.91
CA ILE A 176 32.22 -8.90 -0.87
C ILE A 176 32.84 -10.15 -0.27
N ASP A 177 32.37 -10.58 0.91
CA ASP A 177 32.98 -11.68 1.69
C ASP A 177 34.53 -11.57 1.76
N TYR A 178 35.03 -10.37 2.08
CA TYR A 178 36.46 -10.03 2.15
C TYR A 178 37.23 -10.01 0.82
N VAL A 179 36.56 -10.24 -0.31
CA VAL A 179 37.16 -10.06 -1.65
C VAL A 179 36.97 -8.62 -2.10
N PRO A 180 38.05 -7.89 -2.49
CA PRO A 180 37.94 -6.55 -3.06
C PRO A 180 36.95 -6.48 -4.23
N ILE A 181 36.16 -5.41 -4.30
CA ILE A 181 35.05 -5.28 -5.27
C ILE A 181 35.47 -5.43 -6.73
N ASP A 182 36.69 -5.02 -7.08
CA ASP A 182 37.28 -5.14 -8.42
C ASP A 182 37.59 -6.60 -8.81
N LYS A 183 37.67 -7.49 -7.83
CA LYS A 183 37.87 -8.95 -8.01
C LYS A 183 36.61 -9.76 -7.68
N ALA A 184 35.52 -9.11 -7.26
CA ALA A 184 34.29 -9.79 -6.89
C ALA A 184 33.59 -10.38 -8.12
N ILE A 185 32.99 -11.56 -7.95
CA ILE A 185 32.28 -12.24 -9.04
C ILE A 185 30.94 -11.54 -9.28
N ILE A 186 30.78 -10.95 -10.47
CA ILE A 186 29.52 -10.32 -10.89
C ILE A 186 28.53 -11.40 -11.35
N ILE A 187 27.32 -11.37 -10.79
CA ILE A 187 26.20 -12.19 -11.25
C ILE A 187 25.58 -11.48 -12.45
N LYS A 188 25.74 -12.03 -13.66
CA LYS A 188 25.06 -11.51 -14.85
C LYS A 188 23.55 -11.66 -14.69
N LYS A 189 22.82 -10.55 -14.89
CA LYS A 189 21.35 -10.56 -14.89
C LYS A 189 20.87 -11.48 -16.01
N ASN A 190 20.12 -12.54 -15.65
CA ASN A 190 19.25 -13.19 -16.62
C ASN A 190 18.23 -12.15 -17.07
N ILE A 191 18.37 -11.63 -18.30
CA ILE A 191 17.38 -10.73 -18.87
C ILE A 191 16.08 -11.54 -18.97
N ALA A 192 15.06 -11.16 -18.22
CA ALA A 192 13.75 -11.78 -18.32
C ALA A 192 13.28 -11.65 -19.76
N LEU A 193 12.96 -12.77 -20.44
CA LEU A 193 12.62 -12.78 -21.87
C LEU A 193 11.53 -11.76 -22.21
N GLN A 194 10.54 -11.57 -21.33
CA GLN A 194 9.50 -10.56 -21.52
C GLN A 194 10.01 -9.11 -21.63
N SER A 195 11.17 -8.80 -21.03
CA SER A 195 11.73 -7.44 -21.01
C SER A 195 12.41 -7.07 -22.33
N LEU A 196 12.64 -8.06 -23.21
CA LEU A 196 13.11 -7.84 -24.58
C LEU A 196 11.99 -7.35 -25.50
N ASP A 197 10.73 -7.61 -25.15
CA ASP A 197 9.58 -7.10 -25.91
C ASP A 197 9.25 -5.66 -25.50
N THR A 198 9.77 -4.70 -26.27
CA THR A 198 9.60 -3.26 -26.04
C THR A 198 8.57 -2.61 -26.97
N ALA A 199 7.82 -3.38 -27.76
CA ALA A 199 6.98 -2.88 -28.86
C ALA A 199 5.97 -1.78 -28.44
N PHE A 200 5.53 -1.79 -27.18
CA PHE A 200 4.53 -0.85 -26.65
C PHE A 200 5.03 0.00 -25.47
N SER A 201 6.35 0.13 -25.31
CA SER A 201 6.92 0.92 -24.21
C SER A 201 6.55 2.41 -24.26
N ASN A 202 6.23 2.92 -25.44
CA ASN A 202 5.91 4.33 -25.70
C ASN A 202 4.42 4.62 -25.96
N GLY A 203 3.55 3.62 -25.85
CA GLY A 203 2.14 3.74 -26.24
C GLY A 203 1.58 2.43 -26.79
N SER A 204 0.28 2.21 -26.66
CA SER A 204 -0.41 1.06 -27.24
C SER A 204 -0.77 1.26 -28.73
N THR A 205 -0.73 2.51 -29.22
CA THR A 205 -1.22 2.97 -30.54
C THR A 205 -2.74 2.93 -30.72
N ILE A 206 -3.50 2.51 -29.70
CA ILE A 206 -4.96 2.37 -29.76
C ILE A 206 -5.63 3.68 -29.35
N SER A 207 -6.40 4.29 -30.26
CA SER A 207 -7.05 5.58 -30.05
C SER A 207 -8.50 5.50 -29.56
N LYS A 208 -9.27 4.49 -30.00
CA LYS A 208 -10.66 4.24 -29.56
C LYS A 208 -11.14 2.83 -29.94
N PHE A 209 -12.23 2.39 -29.32
CA PHE A 209 -13.02 1.22 -29.73
C PHE A 209 -14.48 1.61 -30.06
N PRO A 210 -15.21 0.80 -30.86
CA PRO A 210 -16.64 0.99 -31.06
C PRO A 210 -17.44 0.85 -29.75
N SER A 211 -18.48 1.67 -29.57
CA SER A 211 -19.35 1.65 -28.39
C SER A 211 -20.57 0.74 -28.51
N SER A 212 -20.65 -0.08 -29.57
CA SER A 212 -21.76 -1.02 -29.74
C SER A 212 -21.74 -2.09 -28.64
N LYS A 213 -22.93 -2.59 -28.25
CA LYS A 213 -23.05 -3.66 -27.25
C LYS A 213 -22.14 -4.85 -27.58
N GLN A 214 -22.09 -5.26 -28.84
CA GLN A 214 -21.26 -6.37 -29.30
C GLN A 214 -19.75 -6.11 -29.09
N ALA A 215 -19.26 -4.88 -29.33
CA ALA A 215 -17.87 -4.53 -29.09
C ALA A 215 -17.53 -4.57 -27.60
N ILE A 216 -18.43 -4.07 -26.74
CA ILE A 216 -18.27 -4.12 -25.28
C ILE A 216 -18.29 -5.56 -24.77
N ASP A 217 -19.20 -6.40 -25.28
CA ASP A 217 -19.26 -7.83 -24.91
C ASP A 217 -17.97 -8.56 -25.34
N LYS A 218 -17.45 -8.30 -26.55
CA LYS A 218 -16.16 -8.84 -27.01
C LYS A 218 -15.00 -8.41 -26.10
N LEU A 219 -14.94 -7.14 -25.70
CA LEU A 219 -13.90 -6.64 -24.78
C LEU A 219 -14.03 -7.24 -23.38
N ALA A 220 -15.25 -7.45 -22.88
CA ALA A 220 -15.48 -8.10 -21.59
C ALA A 220 -15.03 -9.57 -21.61
N ILE A 221 -15.32 -10.31 -22.69
CA ILE A 221 -14.82 -11.69 -22.86
C ILE A 221 -13.30 -11.71 -23.05
N LEU A 222 -12.72 -10.75 -23.78
CA LEU A 222 -11.26 -10.60 -23.88
C LEU A 222 -10.62 -10.37 -22.51
N ALA A 223 -11.20 -9.54 -21.65
CA ALA A 223 -10.71 -9.31 -20.29
C ALA A 223 -10.69 -10.63 -19.49
N GLN A 224 -11.78 -11.38 -19.52
CA GLN A 224 -11.90 -12.67 -18.84
C GLN A 224 -10.88 -13.68 -19.39
N TYR A 225 -10.74 -13.77 -20.71
CA TYR A 225 -9.76 -14.61 -21.39
C TYR A 225 -8.31 -14.25 -21.01
N TRP A 226 -7.97 -12.96 -21.06
CA TRP A 226 -6.62 -12.47 -20.79
C TRP A 226 -6.23 -12.70 -19.33
N VAL A 227 -7.12 -12.40 -18.38
CA VAL A 227 -6.89 -12.66 -16.96
C VAL A 227 -6.83 -14.16 -16.66
N PHE A 228 -7.72 -14.96 -17.27
CA PHE A 228 -7.70 -16.42 -17.08
C PHE A 228 -6.33 -16.99 -17.43
N LEU A 229 -5.81 -16.69 -18.63
CA LEU A 229 -4.49 -17.17 -19.05
C LEU A 229 -3.36 -16.58 -18.21
N LYS A 230 -3.46 -15.32 -17.79
CA LYS A 230 -2.49 -14.66 -16.91
C LYS A 230 -2.22 -15.47 -15.64
N TYR A 231 -3.27 -16.07 -15.06
CA TYR A 231 -3.15 -16.81 -13.81
C TYR A 231 -3.12 -18.33 -13.97
N HIS A 232 -3.52 -18.90 -15.10
CA HIS A 232 -3.64 -20.37 -15.28
C HIS A 232 -2.68 -20.98 -16.30
N HIS A 233 -2.16 -20.22 -17.26
CA HIS A 233 -1.28 -20.77 -18.29
C HIS A 233 0.17 -20.77 -17.82
N PRO A 234 0.86 -21.93 -17.68
CA PRO A 234 2.21 -22.00 -17.09
C PRO A 234 3.25 -21.11 -17.77
N GLU A 235 3.24 -21.04 -19.10
CA GLU A 235 4.19 -20.19 -19.83
C GLU A 235 4.00 -18.70 -19.53
N ILE A 236 2.74 -18.25 -19.43
CA ILE A 236 2.41 -16.85 -19.14
C ILE A 236 2.69 -16.58 -17.66
N ALA A 237 2.16 -17.41 -16.78
CA ALA A 237 2.36 -17.33 -15.33
C ALA A 237 3.84 -17.35 -14.93
N SER A 238 4.74 -17.91 -15.74
CA SER A 238 6.19 -17.87 -15.48
C SER A 238 6.85 -16.51 -15.75
N GLY A 239 6.14 -15.56 -16.37
CA GLY A 239 6.68 -14.25 -16.75
C GLY A 239 7.62 -14.27 -17.97
N ARG A 240 7.64 -15.37 -18.75
CA ARG A 240 8.45 -15.46 -19.98
C ARG A 240 7.88 -14.61 -21.12
N VAL A 241 6.59 -14.32 -21.08
CA VAL A 241 5.86 -13.59 -22.11
C VAL A 241 5.49 -12.20 -21.59
N ASN A 242 5.66 -11.16 -22.40
CA ASN A 242 5.16 -9.83 -22.08
C ASN A 242 3.64 -9.78 -22.30
N TRP A 243 2.90 -10.25 -21.29
CA TRP A 243 1.46 -10.43 -21.41
C TRP A 243 0.66 -9.12 -21.52
N ASP A 244 1.21 -8.01 -21.03
CA ASP A 244 0.64 -6.68 -21.26
C ASP A 244 0.78 -6.27 -22.74
N ALA A 245 1.96 -6.48 -23.34
CA ALA A 245 2.17 -6.21 -24.77
C ALA A 245 1.27 -7.10 -25.66
N ASP A 246 1.11 -8.37 -25.29
CA ASP A 246 0.20 -9.27 -26.00
C ASP A 246 -1.27 -8.86 -25.90
N LEU A 247 -1.69 -8.23 -24.80
CA LEU A 247 -3.03 -7.63 -24.73
C LEU A 247 -3.21 -6.58 -25.83
N PHE A 248 -2.23 -5.70 -26.03
CA PHE A 248 -2.31 -4.67 -27.06
C PHE A 248 -2.34 -5.27 -28.48
N ARG A 249 -1.56 -6.33 -28.74
CA ARG A 249 -1.64 -7.08 -30.02
C ARG A 249 -3.02 -7.68 -30.24
N LEU A 250 -3.61 -8.29 -29.20
CA LEU A 250 -4.96 -8.84 -29.27
C LEU A 250 -5.99 -7.75 -29.56
N LEU A 251 -5.91 -6.62 -28.85
CA LEU A 251 -6.79 -5.47 -29.07
C LEU A 251 -6.70 -4.93 -30.50
N LEU A 252 -5.49 -4.75 -31.04
CA LEU A 252 -5.28 -4.31 -32.42
C LEU A 252 -5.87 -5.30 -33.44
N ASN A 253 -5.63 -6.60 -33.26
CA ASN A 253 -6.19 -7.63 -34.14
C ASN A 253 -7.73 -7.68 -34.09
N ILE A 254 -8.32 -7.44 -32.91
CA ILE A 254 -9.78 -7.38 -32.74
C ILE A 254 -10.35 -6.14 -33.43
N LEU A 255 -9.67 -4.98 -33.36
CA LEU A 255 -10.06 -3.78 -34.09
C LEU A 255 -10.03 -3.98 -35.61
N SER A 256 -9.08 -4.76 -36.11
CA SER A 256 -8.99 -5.09 -37.53
C SER A 256 -9.99 -6.17 -37.98
N SER A 257 -10.69 -6.83 -37.06
CA SER A 257 -11.56 -7.96 -37.36
C SER A 257 -13.05 -7.57 -37.35
N ASN A 258 -13.68 -7.60 -38.52
CA ASN A 258 -15.08 -7.15 -38.69
C ASN A 258 -16.14 -8.23 -38.39
N SER A 259 -15.79 -9.43 -37.92
CA SER A 259 -16.76 -10.52 -37.65
C SER A 259 -16.58 -11.20 -36.29
N GLU A 260 -17.62 -11.89 -35.79
CA GLU A 260 -17.53 -12.71 -34.56
C GLU A 260 -16.63 -13.93 -34.73
N GLU A 261 -16.71 -14.60 -35.88
CA GLU A 261 -15.80 -15.69 -36.24
C GLU A 261 -14.33 -15.21 -36.22
N GLY A 262 -14.09 -13.98 -36.64
CA GLY A 262 -12.79 -13.35 -36.55
C GLY A 262 -12.31 -13.10 -35.11
N PHE A 263 -13.20 -12.71 -34.20
CA PHE A 263 -12.86 -12.53 -32.77
C PHE A 263 -12.39 -13.84 -32.13
N SER A 264 -13.19 -14.92 -32.22
CA SER A 264 -12.81 -16.20 -31.62
C SER A 264 -11.53 -16.76 -32.24
N LYS A 265 -11.35 -16.64 -33.57
CA LYS A 265 -10.12 -17.09 -34.25
C LYS A 265 -8.89 -16.32 -33.79
N VAL A 266 -8.99 -15.02 -33.51
CA VAL A 266 -7.88 -14.23 -32.96
C VAL A 266 -7.44 -14.77 -31.59
N LEU A 267 -8.40 -15.02 -30.69
CA LEU A 267 -8.09 -15.59 -29.37
C LEU A 267 -7.51 -17.01 -29.50
N GLU A 268 -8.12 -17.84 -30.33
CA GLU A 268 -7.71 -19.23 -30.51
C GLU A 268 -6.30 -19.35 -31.08
N ARG A 269 -5.95 -18.54 -32.10
CA ARG A 269 -4.57 -18.47 -32.63
C ARG A 269 -3.57 -18.06 -31.57
N LYS A 270 -3.95 -17.17 -30.64
CA LYS A 270 -3.05 -16.78 -29.55
C LYS A 270 -2.82 -17.95 -28.60
N VAL A 271 -3.86 -18.73 -28.24
CA VAL A 271 -3.67 -19.96 -27.46
C VAL A 271 -2.77 -20.95 -28.19
N ASP A 272 -2.98 -21.15 -29.49
CA ASP A 272 -2.21 -22.09 -30.30
C ASP A 272 -0.73 -21.69 -30.45
N SER A 273 -0.42 -20.40 -30.30
CA SER A 273 0.97 -19.91 -30.30
C SER A 273 1.73 -20.17 -29.00
N LEU A 274 1.03 -20.54 -27.93
CA LEU A 274 1.63 -20.82 -26.62
C LEU A 274 2.02 -22.31 -26.52
N LYS A 275 3.01 -22.61 -25.68
CA LYS A 275 3.37 -23.99 -25.37
C LYS A 275 2.19 -24.68 -24.67
N LEU A 276 1.75 -25.81 -25.23
CA LEU A 276 0.74 -26.67 -24.60
C LEU A 276 1.17 -27.04 -23.16
N PRO A 277 0.32 -26.80 -22.14
CA PRO A 277 0.64 -27.19 -20.78
C PRO A 277 0.85 -28.70 -20.64
N GLU A 278 1.86 -29.09 -19.88
CA GLU A 278 2.09 -30.49 -19.51
C GLU A 278 0.95 -30.99 -18.61
N LEU A 279 0.72 -32.30 -18.57
CA LEU A 279 -0.35 -32.87 -17.74
C LEU A 279 -0.13 -32.58 -16.25
N CYS A 280 -1.22 -32.29 -15.51
CA CYS A 280 -1.17 -32.04 -14.07
C CYS A 280 -2.07 -33.00 -13.27
N PRO A 281 -1.65 -34.24 -12.98
CA PRO A 281 -2.45 -35.16 -12.17
C PRO A 281 -2.76 -34.60 -10.77
N SER A 282 -1.83 -33.87 -10.17
CA SER A 282 -2.01 -33.24 -8.86
C SER A 282 -3.00 -32.08 -8.85
N CYS A 283 -3.30 -31.46 -9.99
CA CYS A 283 -4.24 -30.34 -10.08
C CYS A 283 -5.67 -30.77 -9.75
N ASP A 284 -6.05 -32.00 -10.07
CA ASP A 284 -7.36 -32.56 -9.71
C ASP A 284 -7.45 -32.77 -8.18
N THR A 285 -6.40 -33.30 -7.54
CA THR A 285 -6.32 -33.44 -6.08
C THR A 285 -6.36 -32.09 -5.35
N ILE A 286 -5.64 -31.08 -5.87
CA ILE A 286 -5.68 -29.70 -5.37
C ILE A 286 -7.12 -29.14 -5.39
N SER A 287 -7.92 -29.54 -6.38
CA SER A 287 -9.30 -29.09 -6.53
C SER A 287 -10.28 -29.77 -5.56
N ALA A 288 -9.89 -30.91 -4.96
CA ALA A 288 -10.76 -31.74 -4.12
C ALA A 288 -10.82 -31.31 -2.64
N ASN A 289 -10.28 -30.13 -2.28
CA ASN A 289 -10.32 -29.63 -0.91
C ASN A 289 -11.78 -29.47 -0.43
N LYS A 290 -12.10 -29.98 0.77
CA LYS A 290 -13.46 -29.96 1.33
C LYS A 290 -13.80 -28.64 2.04
N ASN A 291 -12.82 -27.80 2.39
CA ASN A 291 -13.01 -26.56 3.16
C ASN A 291 -13.02 -25.30 2.26
N ILE A 292 -13.78 -25.34 1.17
CA ILE A 292 -13.86 -24.23 0.21
C ILE A 292 -14.73 -23.11 0.81
N ALA A 293 -14.14 -21.92 0.95
CA ALA A 293 -14.84 -20.70 1.30
C ALA A 293 -15.47 -20.05 0.08
N LEU A 294 -14.75 -20.07 -1.05
CA LEU A 294 -15.17 -19.46 -2.30
C LEU A 294 -14.59 -20.25 -3.48
N LYS A 295 -15.44 -20.66 -4.42
CA LYS A 295 -15.01 -21.36 -5.64
C LYS A 295 -14.49 -20.37 -6.68
N ALA A 296 -13.53 -20.79 -7.50
CA ALA A 296 -13.12 -20.01 -8.66
C ALA A 296 -14.31 -19.74 -9.60
N ASP A 297 -14.39 -18.52 -10.09
CA ASP A 297 -15.44 -18.05 -10.99
C ASP A 297 -14.75 -17.43 -12.22
N TYR A 298 -15.12 -17.90 -13.41
CA TYR A 298 -14.50 -17.48 -14.68
C TYR A 298 -15.42 -16.55 -15.48
N GLY A 299 -16.47 -16.02 -14.84
CA GLY A 299 -17.48 -15.18 -15.47
C GLY A 299 -18.22 -15.95 -16.56
N GLU A 300 -18.28 -15.35 -17.73
CA GLU A 300 -18.98 -15.85 -18.91
C GLU A 300 -18.03 -16.55 -19.89
N LEU A 301 -16.74 -16.66 -19.59
CA LEU A 301 -15.73 -17.19 -20.52
C LEU A 301 -16.12 -18.55 -21.10
N PHE A 302 -16.57 -19.48 -20.26
CA PHE A 302 -16.94 -20.84 -20.70
C PHE A 302 -18.39 -20.95 -21.22
N SER A 303 -19.27 -20.00 -20.89
CA SER A 303 -20.67 -20.00 -21.33
C SER A 303 -20.92 -19.15 -22.58
N SER A 304 -20.07 -18.18 -22.88
CA SER A 304 -20.24 -17.21 -23.96
C SER A 304 -20.33 -17.87 -25.34
N ASN A 305 -21.25 -17.39 -26.18
CA ASN A 305 -21.34 -17.77 -27.60
C ASN A 305 -20.35 -17.01 -28.49
N LEU A 306 -19.62 -16.02 -27.96
CA LEU A 306 -18.63 -15.24 -28.71
C LEU A 306 -17.33 -16.00 -28.98
N ILE A 307 -17.11 -17.13 -28.31
CA ILE A 307 -15.95 -18.00 -28.54
C ILE A 307 -16.38 -19.41 -28.96
N SER A 308 -15.59 -19.99 -29.86
CA SER A 308 -15.80 -21.31 -30.45
C SER A 308 -15.76 -22.41 -29.39
N THR A 309 -16.43 -23.52 -29.66
CA THR A 309 -16.33 -24.74 -28.84
C THR A 309 -14.88 -25.23 -28.73
N SER A 310 -14.13 -25.19 -29.84
CA SER A 310 -12.70 -25.55 -29.88
C SER A 310 -11.87 -24.71 -28.90
N LEU A 311 -12.05 -23.39 -28.90
CA LEU A 311 -11.35 -22.52 -27.95
C LEU A 311 -11.74 -22.83 -26.50
N LYS A 312 -13.02 -23.07 -26.21
CA LYS A 312 -13.47 -23.46 -24.86
C LYS A 312 -12.81 -24.75 -24.39
N GLU A 313 -12.66 -25.74 -25.27
CA GLU A 313 -12.00 -27.01 -24.96
C GLU A 313 -10.51 -26.82 -24.64
N LYS A 314 -9.80 -25.99 -25.42
CA LYS A 314 -8.40 -25.62 -25.12
C LYS A 314 -8.26 -24.91 -23.78
N LEU A 315 -9.15 -23.96 -23.47
CA LEU A 315 -9.16 -23.27 -22.17
C LEU A 315 -9.47 -24.22 -21.00
N LYS A 316 -10.39 -25.17 -21.18
CA LYS A 316 -10.67 -26.22 -20.19
C LYS A 316 -9.46 -27.15 -19.98
N TYR A 317 -8.74 -27.47 -21.06
CA TYR A 317 -7.48 -28.23 -20.98
C TYR A 317 -6.45 -27.47 -20.14
N ILE A 318 -6.28 -26.17 -20.36
CA ILE A 318 -5.37 -25.32 -19.57
C ILE A 318 -5.81 -25.30 -18.10
N LEU A 319 -7.10 -25.16 -17.81
CA LEU A 319 -7.62 -25.16 -16.45
C LEU A 319 -7.31 -26.48 -15.72
N LYS A 320 -7.48 -27.62 -16.39
CA LYS A 320 -7.17 -28.95 -15.83
C LYS A 320 -5.67 -29.12 -15.60
N ASN A 321 -4.83 -28.52 -16.46
CA ASN A 321 -3.39 -28.70 -16.50
C ASN A 321 -2.61 -27.43 -16.07
N ARG A 322 -3.14 -26.70 -15.08
CA ARG A 322 -2.63 -25.40 -14.59
C ARG A 322 -1.35 -25.51 -13.74
N ASN A 323 -0.28 -26.06 -14.33
CA ASN A 323 1.04 -26.24 -13.73
C ASN A 323 1.81 -24.91 -13.54
N THR A 324 1.20 -23.92 -12.89
CA THR A 324 1.76 -22.56 -12.84
C THR A 324 2.94 -22.41 -11.88
N GLY A 325 3.03 -23.28 -10.86
CA GLY A 325 4.05 -23.16 -9.82
C GLY A 325 4.00 -21.77 -9.17
N LYS A 326 5.15 -21.09 -9.08
CA LYS A 326 5.20 -19.68 -8.66
C LYS A 326 4.72 -18.79 -9.81
N ASN A 327 3.69 -18.00 -9.57
CA ASN A 327 3.19 -17.03 -10.54
C ASN A 327 4.03 -15.75 -10.53
N TYR A 328 4.31 -15.19 -11.71
CA TYR A 328 5.04 -13.95 -11.92
C TYR A 328 4.17 -12.73 -11.62
N TYR A 329 2.88 -12.76 -11.95
CA TYR A 329 1.98 -11.61 -11.83
C TYR A 329 1.39 -11.45 -10.44
N PHE A 330 1.39 -12.50 -9.61
CA PHE A 330 1.09 -12.36 -8.19
C PHE A 330 1.94 -13.31 -7.34
N GLY A 331 2.28 -12.88 -6.14
CA GLY A 331 2.92 -13.68 -5.10
C GLY A 331 1.98 -13.91 -3.91
N LEU A 332 2.49 -14.62 -2.91
CA LEU A 332 1.86 -14.82 -1.63
C LEU A 332 2.88 -14.48 -0.53
N THR A 333 2.45 -13.74 0.49
CA THR A 333 3.30 -13.46 1.65
C THR A 333 3.66 -14.74 2.41
N SER A 334 4.77 -14.69 3.14
CA SER A 334 5.24 -15.82 3.96
C SER A 334 4.51 -15.97 5.30
N PHE A 335 3.62 -15.03 5.65
CA PHE A 335 2.82 -15.08 6.87
C PHE A 335 1.55 -15.92 6.66
N SER A 336 0.99 -16.45 7.74
CA SER A 336 -0.25 -17.23 7.68
C SER A 336 -1.40 -16.47 8.36
N PRO A 337 -2.58 -16.31 7.71
CA PRO A 337 -2.85 -16.70 6.31
C PRO A 337 -2.08 -15.85 5.30
N ALA A 338 -1.71 -16.46 4.17
CA ALA A 338 -0.94 -15.80 3.13
C ALA A 338 -1.80 -14.78 2.36
N ASN A 339 -1.20 -13.62 2.09
CA ASN A 339 -1.85 -12.49 1.41
C ASN A 339 -1.27 -12.32 -0.01
N PRO A 340 -2.09 -12.04 -1.04
CA PRO A 340 -1.61 -11.72 -2.37
C PRO A 340 -0.64 -10.52 -2.43
N THR A 341 0.38 -10.61 -3.27
CA THR A 341 1.31 -9.50 -3.58
C THR A 341 1.46 -9.32 -5.08
N PHE A 342 1.80 -8.11 -5.54
CA PHE A 342 1.95 -7.77 -6.96
C PHE A 342 3.33 -7.19 -7.24
N ASP A 343 4.36 -8.02 -7.07
CA ASP A 343 5.77 -7.57 -7.10
C ASP A 343 6.26 -7.21 -8.51
N ASN A 344 5.53 -7.59 -9.56
CA ASN A 344 5.97 -7.44 -10.96
C ASN A 344 5.00 -6.64 -11.84
N GLU A 345 3.93 -6.07 -11.28
CA GLU A 345 3.01 -5.22 -12.03
C GLU A 345 3.64 -3.85 -12.31
N LYS A 346 3.66 -3.44 -13.57
CA LYS A 346 4.29 -2.17 -13.98
C LYS A 346 3.34 -0.99 -13.79
N ALA A 347 3.84 0.09 -13.21
CA ALA A 347 3.08 1.33 -13.00
C ALA A 347 2.88 2.16 -14.27
N TYR A 348 3.74 1.98 -15.29
CA TYR A 348 3.75 2.77 -16.53
C TYR A 348 3.62 4.29 -16.28
N GLN A 349 4.40 4.81 -15.32
CA GLN A 349 4.29 6.20 -14.84
C GLN A 349 4.50 7.25 -15.95
N HIS A 350 5.32 6.94 -16.95
CA HIS A 350 5.72 7.85 -18.02
C HIS A 350 4.88 7.71 -19.30
N ILE A 351 3.81 6.90 -19.27
CA ILE A 351 2.93 6.79 -20.43
C ILE A 351 2.19 8.11 -20.68
N ARG A 352 2.01 8.46 -21.95
CA ARG A 352 1.27 9.67 -22.35
C ARG A 352 -0.21 9.32 -22.49
N PHE A 353 -1.07 10.15 -21.92
CA PHE A 353 -2.52 10.08 -22.11
C PHE A 353 -2.95 11.13 -23.15
N PRO A 354 -3.99 10.85 -23.95
CA PRO A 354 -4.85 9.66 -23.92
C PRO A 354 -4.21 8.42 -24.55
N ASP A 355 -4.49 7.24 -23.99
CA ASP A 355 -4.11 5.94 -24.57
C ASP A 355 -5.13 4.86 -24.16
N VAL A 356 -5.98 4.45 -25.11
CA VAL A 356 -7.11 3.55 -24.81
C VAL A 356 -6.64 2.13 -24.49
N GLY A 357 -5.51 1.68 -25.05
CA GLY A 357 -4.94 0.39 -24.70
C GLY A 357 -4.53 0.34 -23.23
N TYR A 358 -3.80 1.34 -22.75
CA TYR A 358 -3.40 1.41 -21.34
C TYR A 358 -4.58 1.63 -20.40
N GLN A 359 -5.62 2.36 -20.82
CA GLN A 359 -6.88 2.45 -20.07
C GLN A 359 -7.53 1.06 -19.89
N LEU A 360 -7.64 0.28 -20.97
CA LEU A 360 -8.20 -1.08 -20.91
C LEU A 360 -7.32 -2.04 -20.11
N LEU A 361 -5.99 -1.92 -20.20
CA LEU A 361 -5.05 -2.70 -19.39
C LEU A 361 -5.31 -2.49 -17.89
N SER A 362 -5.50 -1.24 -17.45
CA SER A 362 -5.82 -0.95 -16.04
C SER A 362 -7.13 -1.58 -15.60
N ILE A 363 -8.16 -1.48 -16.43
CA ILE A 363 -9.47 -2.07 -16.16
C ILE A 363 -9.34 -3.60 -16.05
N PHE A 364 -8.66 -4.24 -17.00
CA PHE A 364 -8.53 -5.70 -17.03
C PHE A 364 -7.68 -6.22 -15.88
N ARG A 365 -6.59 -5.52 -15.56
CA ARG A 365 -5.70 -5.85 -14.44
C ARG A 365 -6.44 -5.77 -13.11
N TYR A 366 -7.17 -4.68 -12.85
CA TYR A 366 -7.91 -4.53 -11.60
C TYR A 366 -9.10 -5.50 -11.53
N TYR A 367 -9.86 -5.67 -12.61
CA TYR A 367 -10.90 -6.71 -12.70
C TYR A 367 -10.33 -8.08 -12.35
N GLY A 368 -9.18 -8.44 -12.91
CA GLY A 368 -8.56 -9.74 -12.65
C GLY A 368 -8.07 -9.91 -11.22
N ALA A 369 -7.48 -8.87 -10.63
CA ALA A 369 -7.10 -8.88 -9.21
C ALA A 369 -8.32 -9.15 -8.32
N ILE A 370 -9.44 -8.46 -8.53
CA ILE A 370 -10.66 -8.67 -7.74
C ILE A 370 -11.27 -10.06 -8.02
N LYS A 371 -11.40 -10.44 -9.29
CA LYS A 371 -12.04 -11.71 -9.71
C LYS A 371 -11.32 -12.95 -9.18
N TYR A 372 -9.98 -12.94 -9.12
CA TYR A 372 -9.21 -14.14 -8.76
C TYR A 372 -8.52 -14.05 -7.39
N LEU A 373 -8.27 -12.84 -6.87
CA LEU A 373 -7.42 -12.65 -5.69
C LEU A 373 -8.13 -11.95 -4.53
N SER A 374 -9.37 -11.48 -4.71
CA SER A 374 -10.21 -11.00 -3.59
C SER A 374 -11.11 -12.12 -3.03
N PRO A 375 -11.07 -12.36 -1.70
CA PRO A 375 -11.95 -13.32 -1.00
C PRO A 375 -13.37 -12.80 -0.84
N ASN A 376 -13.58 -11.49 -0.98
CA ASN A 376 -14.85 -10.82 -0.70
C ASN A 376 -15.63 -10.45 -1.98
N ARG A 377 -15.21 -10.95 -3.15
CA ARG A 377 -15.79 -10.56 -4.45
C ARG A 377 -17.29 -10.88 -4.60
N GLU A 378 -17.80 -11.89 -3.90
CA GLU A 378 -19.25 -12.19 -3.89
C GLU A 378 -20.07 -11.21 -3.06
N LEU A 379 -19.42 -10.39 -2.24
CA LEU A 379 -20.09 -9.36 -1.45
C LEU A 379 -20.28 -8.05 -2.23
N ILE A 380 -19.67 -7.88 -3.41
CA ILE A 380 -19.82 -6.68 -4.25
C ILE A 380 -21.30 -6.55 -4.64
N SER A 381 -21.90 -5.37 -4.45
CA SER A 381 -23.36 -5.22 -4.65
C SER A 381 -23.78 -5.29 -6.13
N GLU A 382 -22.94 -4.78 -7.03
CA GLU A 382 -23.14 -4.89 -8.47
C GLU A 382 -22.43 -6.14 -8.98
N ASN A 383 -23.05 -6.90 -9.89
CA ASN A 383 -22.39 -8.01 -10.55
C ASN A 383 -21.10 -7.53 -11.24
N LEU A 384 -19.99 -8.24 -11.01
CA LEU A 384 -18.66 -7.79 -11.42
C LEU A 384 -18.49 -7.71 -12.95
N GLU A 385 -19.22 -8.54 -13.71
CA GLU A 385 -19.23 -8.55 -15.18
C GLU A 385 -20.04 -7.37 -15.75
N VAL A 386 -21.12 -6.97 -15.06
CA VAL A 386 -21.87 -5.75 -15.38
C VAL A 386 -21.00 -4.52 -15.10
N LEU A 387 -20.35 -4.49 -13.93
CA LEU A 387 -19.41 -3.42 -13.56
C LEU A 387 -18.26 -3.32 -14.59
N LEU A 388 -17.66 -4.46 -14.97
CA LEU A 388 -16.62 -4.51 -16.00
C LEU A 388 -17.10 -3.89 -17.32
N ARG A 389 -18.27 -4.28 -17.83
CA ARG A 389 -18.82 -3.74 -19.08
C ARG A 389 -19.06 -2.23 -19.01
N ARG A 390 -19.63 -1.76 -17.89
CA ARG A 390 -19.85 -0.33 -17.63
C ARG A 390 -18.54 0.44 -17.64
N THR A 391 -17.51 -0.06 -16.97
CA THR A 391 -16.19 0.58 -16.94
C THR A 391 -15.50 0.54 -18.31
N ILE A 392 -15.59 -0.58 -19.05
CA ILE A 392 -15.08 -0.68 -20.42
C ILE A 392 -15.77 0.37 -21.31
N LEU A 393 -17.11 0.48 -21.26
CA LEU A 393 -17.84 1.46 -22.07
C LEU A 393 -17.35 2.89 -21.84
N SER A 394 -17.00 3.26 -20.61
CA SER A 394 -16.39 4.54 -20.29
C SER A 394 -14.90 4.64 -20.66
N GLY A 395 -14.18 3.52 -20.72
CA GLY A 395 -12.74 3.44 -20.96
C GLY A 395 -12.32 3.22 -22.42
N ILE A 396 -13.24 3.04 -23.36
CA ILE A 396 -12.95 2.83 -24.79
C ILE A 396 -12.74 4.13 -25.59
N VAL A 397 -12.90 5.29 -24.96
CA VAL A 397 -12.69 6.62 -25.56
C VAL A 397 -11.36 7.21 -25.08
N PRO A 398 -10.70 8.10 -25.84
CA PRO A 398 -9.40 8.65 -25.47
C PRO A 398 -9.53 9.64 -24.30
N LEU A 399 -9.35 9.17 -23.06
CA LEU A 399 -9.50 9.98 -21.85
C LEU A 399 -8.23 10.73 -21.53
N GLN A 400 -8.37 12.00 -21.17
CA GLN A 400 -7.28 12.74 -20.54
C GLN A 400 -6.94 12.10 -19.19
N LYS A 401 -5.69 12.30 -18.72
CA LYS A 401 -5.19 11.65 -17.49
C LYS A 401 -6.13 11.88 -16.30
N THR A 402 -6.74 13.06 -16.19
CA THR A 402 -7.72 13.42 -15.15
C THR A 402 -8.99 12.56 -15.19
N ASP A 403 -9.58 12.41 -16.37
CA ASP A 403 -10.82 11.64 -16.55
C ASP A 403 -10.55 10.14 -16.42
N TYR A 404 -9.38 9.67 -16.87
CA TYR A 404 -8.92 8.31 -16.66
C TYR A 404 -8.74 7.97 -15.17
N VAL A 405 -8.04 8.82 -14.40
CA VAL A 405 -7.88 8.62 -12.95
C VAL A 405 -9.23 8.60 -12.25
N LYS A 406 -10.16 9.46 -12.66
CA LYS A 406 -11.53 9.47 -12.14
C LYS A 406 -12.29 8.19 -12.48
N LEU A 407 -12.22 7.71 -13.73
CA LEU A 407 -12.83 6.45 -14.15
C LEU A 407 -12.31 5.28 -13.30
N MET A 408 -11.00 5.21 -13.08
CA MET A 408 -10.41 4.16 -12.24
C MET A 408 -10.81 4.31 -10.78
N ALA A 409 -10.89 5.53 -10.24
CA ALA A 409 -11.36 5.77 -8.89
C ALA A 409 -12.82 5.31 -8.70
N GLU A 410 -13.68 5.53 -9.70
CA GLU A 410 -15.06 5.05 -9.71
C GLU A 410 -15.14 3.52 -9.78
N PHE A 411 -14.32 2.88 -10.61
CA PHE A 411 -14.26 1.43 -10.71
C PHE A 411 -13.76 0.79 -9.39
N ILE A 412 -12.67 1.31 -8.83
CA ILE A 412 -12.10 0.85 -7.56
C ILE A 412 -13.12 0.98 -6.43
N SER A 413 -13.81 2.12 -6.34
CA SER A 413 -14.82 2.37 -5.30
C SER A 413 -16.07 1.49 -5.45
N SER A 414 -16.42 1.10 -6.67
CA SER A 414 -17.59 0.25 -6.96
C SER A 414 -17.41 -1.21 -6.49
N VAL A 415 -16.17 -1.62 -6.18
CA VAL A 415 -15.89 -2.92 -5.55
C VAL A 415 -16.32 -2.96 -4.08
N GLU A 416 -16.51 -1.79 -3.45
CA GLU A 416 -17.01 -1.70 -2.07
C GLU A 416 -16.14 -2.47 -1.07
N ASP A 417 -14.82 -2.29 -1.18
CA ASP A 417 -13.83 -2.80 -0.24
C ASP A 417 -13.22 -1.65 0.58
N GLY A 418 -13.29 -1.75 1.92
CA GLY A 418 -12.80 -0.73 2.84
C GLY A 418 -11.29 -0.68 3.00
N HIS A 419 -10.56 -1.70 2.52
CA HIS A 419 -9.11 -1.64 2.37
C HIS A 419 -8.65 -1.02 1.05
N SER A 420 -9.56 -0.76 0.11
CA SER A 420 -9.21 -0.02 -1.09
C SER A 420 -8.88 1.45 -0.76
N PHE A 421 -7.72 1.89 -1.23
CA PHE A 421 -7.28 3.29 -1.23
C PHE A 421 -6.95 3.70 -2.66
N ILE A 422 -6.81 4.99 -2.92
CA ILE A 422 -6.41 5.47 -4.25
C ILE A 422 -5.37 6.57 -4.03
N HIS A 423 -4.13 6.27 -4.36
CA HIS A 423 -3.03 7.23 -4.36
C HIS A 423 -2.64 7.54 -5.79
N ASN A 424 -2.76 8.83 -6.14
CA ASN A 424 -2.36 9.40 -7.41
C ASN A 424 -2.33 10.94 -7.25
N ASP A 425 -1.33 11.59 -7.82
CA ASP A 425 -1.15 13.05 -7.67
C ASP A 425 -2.35 13.86 -8.17
N ILE A 426 -2.99 13.43 -9.26
CA ILE A 426 -4.16 14.12 -9.81
C ILE A 426 -5.35 14.00 -8.87
N LEU A 427 -5.57 12.82 -8.27
CA LEU A 427 -6.64 12.65 -7.31
C LEU A 427 -6.36 13.47 -6.04
N GLU A 428 -5.09 13.58 -5.63
CA GLU A 428 -4.70 14.39 -4.47
C GLU A 428 -4.93 15.90 -4.71
N GLU A 429 -4.64 16.39 -5.91
CA GLU A 429 -4.98 17.76 -6.33
C GLU A 429 -6.50 17.98 -6.35
N PHE A 430 -7.27 16.98 -6.82
CA PHE A 430 -8.73 17.02 -6.84
C PHE A 430 -9.35 17.06 -5.44
N LYS A 431 -8.73 16.39 -4.44
CA LYS A 431 -9.12 16.49 -3.03
C LYS A 431 -8.90 17.90 -2.47
N GLY A 432 -7.80 18.54 -2.85
CA GLY A 432 -7.48 19.93 -2.53
C GLY A 432 -6.42 20.10 -1.44
N ARG A 433 -5.51 21.07 -1.62
CA ARG A 433 -4.32 21.29 -0.77
C ARG A 433 -4.63 21.72 0.66
N TYR A 434 -5.68 22.51 0.85
CA TYR A 434 -6.06 23.09 2.14
C TYR A 434 -7.27 22.41 2.74
N ARG A 435 -7.50 22.62 4.03
CA ARG A 435 -8.69 22.09 4.71
C ARG A 435 -9.18 22.93 5.87
N LEU A 436 -10.43 22.69 6.26
CA LEU A 436 -10.97 23.11 7.54
C LEU A 436 -10.33 22.32 8.69
N PRO A 437 -9.68 22.99 9.66
CA PRO A 437 -9.01 22.33 10.80
C PRO A 437 -9.99 21.94 11.92
N ILE A 438 -11.10 21.29 11.57
CA ILE A 438 -12.15 20.86 12.51
C ILE A 438 -12.22 19.34 12.62
N LYS A 439 -12.72 18.86 13.76
CA LYS A 439 -13.22 17.50 13.93
C LYS A 439 -14.73 17.51 13.67
N ALA A 440 -15.21 16.57 12.87
CA ALA A 440 -16.62 16.46 12.55
C ALA A 440 -17.02 15.00 12.32
N VAL A 441 -18.31 14.71 12.40
CA VAL A 441 -18.86 13.37 12.19
C VAL A 441 -20.22 13.44 11.50
N PHE A 442 -20.54 12.41 10.72
CA PHE A 442 -21.89 12.17 10.24
C PHE A 442 -22.70 11.40 11.28
N LEU A 443 -23.59 12.08 12.02
CA LEU A 443 -24.48 11.39 12.99
C LEU A 443 -25.62 10.63 12.32
N ARG A 444 -26.00 11.06 11.11
CA ARG A 444 -26.99 10.45 10.21
C ARG A 444 -26.57 10.74 8.77
N ALA A 445 -27.27 10.15 7.80
CA ALA A 445 -26.91 10.17 6.38
C ALA A 445 -26.40 11.52 5.85
N ASN A 446 -27.07 12.63 6.19
CA ASN A 446 -26.74 13.98 5.73
C ASN A 446 -26.54 14.99 6.88
N LYS A 447 -26.25 14.53 8.10
CA LYS A 447 -26.07 15.42 9.26
C LYS A 447 -24.61 15.47 9.68
N LEU A 448 -23.84 16.34 9.02
CA LEU A 448 -22.45 16.61 9.35
C LEU A 448 -22.37 17.59 10.51
N VAL A 449 -21.82 17.16 11.63
CA VAL A 449 -21.80 17.95 12.88
C VAL A 449 -20.36 18.15 13.33
N VAL A 450 -20.01 19.39 13.69
CA VAL A 450 -18.71 19.67 14.33
C VAL A 450 -18.67 19.04 15.70
N THR A 451 -17.64 18.24 15.98
CA THR A 451 -17.43 17.59 17.28
C THR A 451 -16.35 18.27 18.10
N GLY A 452 -15.46 19.04 17.47
CA GLY A 452 -14.41 19.77 18.14
C GLY A 452 -13.33 20.27 17.19
N PHE A 453 -12.14 20.53 17.74
CA PHE A 453 -11.02 21.12 17.02
C PHE A 453 -9.73 20.36 17.32
N TYR A 454 -8.74 20.48 16.44
CA TYR A 454 -7.41 19.93 16.69
C TYR A 454 -6.65 20.87 17.62
N LYS A 455 -5.82 20.32 18.53
CA LYS A 455 -5.10 21.14 19.52
C LYS A 455 -4.16 22.17 18.89
N GLN A 456 -3.60 21.86 17.71
CA GLN A 456 -2.75 22.79 16.98
C GLN A 456 -3.55 23.98 16.41
N PHE A 457 -4.87 23.86 16.29
CA PHE A 457 -5.76 24.85 15.66
C PHE A 457 -6.99 25.10 16.55
N PRO A 458 -6.81 25.70 17.74
CA PRO A 458 -7.89 25.89 18.70
C PRO A 458 -8.84 27.04 18.34
N GLU A 459 -8.41 27.97 17.49
CA GLU A 459 -9.20 29.13 17.08
C GLU A 459 -10.15 28.78 15.93
N SER A 460 -11.44 29.07 16.12
CA SER A 460 -12.48 28.84 15.12
C SER A 460 -13.74 29.64 15.47
N LYS A 461 -14.45 30.16 14.47
CA LYS A 461 -15.81 30.74 14.63
C LYS A 461 -16.89 29.66 14.65
N LEU A 462 -16.62 28.48 14.08
CA LEU A 462 -17.43 27.27 14.27
C LEU A 462 -17.39 26.82 15.74
N GLN A 463 -18.44 26.11 16.16
CA GLN A 463 -18.61 25.59 17.51
C GLN A 463 -19.00 24.11 17.49
N ALA A 464 -18.61 23.37 18.52
CA ALA A 464 -19.05 21.98 18.69
C ALA A 464 -20.60 21.93 18.76
N GLY A 465 -21.19 21.06 17.94
CA GLY A 465 -22.64 20.94 17.77
C GLY A 465 -23.26 21.85 16.70
N ASP A 466 -22.44 22.58 15.94
CA ASP A 466 -22.88 23.19 14.68
C ASP A 466 -23.19 22.10 13.65
N LEU A 467 -24.35 22.21 13.00
CA LEU A 467 -24.71 21.37 11.86
C LEU A 467 -24.28 22.09 10.57
N LEU A 468 -23.34 21.51 9.83
CA LEU A 468 -22.85 22.05 8.57
C LEU A 468 -23.89 21.82 7.46
N LEU A 469 -24.32 22.91 6.82
CA LEU A 469 -25.29 22.90 5.73
C LEU A 469 -24.60 23.05 4.38
N LYS A 470 -23.64 23.98 4.27
CA LYS A 470 -22.85 24.22 3.06
C LYS A 470 -21.39 24.47 3.38
N ILE A 471 -20.54 24.13 2.42
CA ILE A 471 -19.13 24.51 2.38
C ILE A 471 -18.85 25.09 1.00
N ASN A 472 -18.27 26.30 0.97
CA ASN A 472 -17.92 27.03 -0.25
C ASN A 472 -19.10 27.15 -1.23
N GLY A 473 -20.28 27.44 -0.68
CA GLY A 473 -21.53 27.57 -1.43
C GLY A 473 -22.18 26.24 -1.84
N GLN A 474 -21.55 25.09 -1.61
CA GLN A 474 -22.07 23.78 -2.00
C GLN A 474 -22.74 23.06 -0.82
N ASN A 475 -23.96 22.57 -1.02
CA ASN A 475 -24.69 21.80 -0.01
C ASN A 475 -23.95 20.51 0.34
N ILE A 476 -23.92 20.13 1.63
CA ILE A 476 -23.29 18.87 2.08
C ILE A 476 -23.87 17.66 1.34
N SER A 477 -25.18 17.62 1.09
CA SER A 477 -25.82 16.53 0.33
C SER A 477 -25.30 16.42 -1.12
N TYR A 478 -25.02 17.55 -1.76
CA TYR A 478 -24.42 17.58 -3.09
C TYR A 478 -22.97 17.09 -3.05
N LEU A 479 -22.18 17.53 -2.06
CA LEU A 479 -20.80 17.07 -1.89
C LEU A 479 -20.73 15.54 -1.68
N ILE A 480 -21.63 14.98 -0.85
CA ILE A 480 -21.74 13.53 -0.67
C ILE A 480 -22.01 12.84 -2.02
N LYS A 481 -23.00 13.31 -2.79
CA LYS A 481 -23.32 12.72 -4.10
C LYS A 481 -22.16 12.82 -5.09
N LYS A 482 -21.43 13.95 -5.08
CA LYS A 482 -20.30 14.23 -5.96
C LYS A 482 -19.11 13.33 -5.69
N PHE A 483 -18.77 13.08 -4.41
CA PHE A 483 -17.53 12.40 -4.03
C PHE A 483 -17.71 10.93 -3.63
N SER A 484 -18.93 10.47 -3.31
CA SER A 484 -19.17 9.05 -2.99
C SER A 484 -18.70 8.08 -4.08
N PRO A 485 -18.91 8.37 -5.39
CA PRO A 485 -18.45 7.47 -6.45
C PRO A 485 -16.94 7.22 -6.47
N VAL A 486 -16.12 8.13 -5.94
CA VAL A 486 -14.66 8.02 -5.90
C VAL A 486 -14.10 7.75 -4.50
N THR A 487 -14.97 7.39 -3.55
CA THR A 487 -14.56 7.08 -2.17
C THR A 487 -14.79 5.59 -1.89
N PRO A 488 -13.72 4.76 -1.90
CA PRO A 488 -13.84 3.33 -1.59
C PRO A 488 -14.10 3.08 -0.10
N ALA A 489 -15.04 2.18 0.20
CA ALA A 489 -15.38 1.72 1.54
C ALA A 489 -16.25 0.46 1.51
N SER A 490 -16.21 -0.37 2.56
CA SER A 490 -17.08 -1.55 2.67
C SER A 490 -18.53 -1.23 2.99
N ASN A 491 -18.78 -0.08 3.62
CA ASN A 491 -20.13 0.33 3.99
C ASN A 491 -20.31 1.85 4.02
N LYS A 492 -21.57 2.30 4.12
CA LYS A 492 -21.91 3.72 4.01
C LYS A 492 -21.43 4.57 5.18
N GLU A 493 -21.33 4.04 6.40
CA GLU A 493 -20.76 4.82 7.51
C GLU A 493 -19.25 5.01 7.34
N ALA A 494 -18.51 3.95 6.98
CA ALA A 494 -17.09 4.03 6.66
C ALA A 494 -16.82 4.97 5.47
N GLN A 495 -17.64 4.87 4.41
CA GLN A 495 -17.55 5.73 3.23
C GLN A 495 -17.67 7.19 3.62
N ARG A 496 -18.63 7.54 4.49
CA ARG A 496 -18.83 8.91 4.95
C ARG A 496 -17.64 9.44 5.75
N ASN A 497 -17.01 8.62 6.59
CA ASN A 497 -15.84 9.05 7.36
C ASN A 497 -14.64 9.33 6.47
N LYS A 498 -14.41 8.46 5.47
CA LYS A 498 -13.35 8.65 4.49
C LYS A 498 -13.64 9.87 3.62
N LEU A 499 -14.85 9.95 3.06
CA LEU A 499 -15.33 11.06 2.24
C LEU A 499 -15.23 12.42 2.95
N LEU A 500 -15.53 12.44 4.26
CA LEU A 500 -15.41 13.63 5.08
C LEU A 500 -13.98 14.18 5.09
N ASN A 501 -13.01 13.29 5.33
CA ASN A 501 -11.61 13.65 5.50
C ASN A 501 -10.87 13.84 4.18
N ASP A 502 -11.22 13.07 3.16
CA ASP A 502 -10.57 13.09 1.86
C ASP A 502 -11.11 14.19 0.96
N PHE A 503 -12.38 14.59 1.08
CA PHE A 503 -12.99 15.53 0.14
C PHE A 503 -13.75 16.68 0.79
N ILE A 504 -14.71 16.41 1.68
CA ILE A 504 -15.66 17.47 2.14
C ILE A 504 -14.95 18.60 2.87
N LEU A 505 -13.99 18.28 3.74
CA LEU A 505 -13.27 19.30 4.52
C LEU A 505 -12.10 19.92 3.75
N ARG A 506 -11.84 19.50 2.51
CA ARG A 506 -10.67 19.91 1.72
C ARG A 506 -11.05 20.79 0.53
N SER A 507 -10.13 21.65 0.12
CA SER A 507 -10.28 22.55 -1.03
C SER A 507 -8.93 23.15 -1.44
N ASN A 508 -8.86 23.74 -2.64
CA ASN A 508 -7.69 24.50 -3.10
C ASN A 508 -7.74 25.99 -2.70
N ILE A 509 -8.78 26.42 -1.96
CA ILE A 509 -8.89 27.78 -1.43
C ILE A 509 -8.50 27.84 0.05
N GLN A 510 -7.86 28.95 0.46
CA GLN A 510 -7.40 29.15 1.83
C GLN A 510 -8.47 29.73 2.79
N LYS A 511 -9.62 30.16 2.27
CA LYS A 511 -10.74 30.68 3.08
C LYS A 511 -11.99 29.87 2.78
N PHE A 512 -12.56 29.26 3.82
CA PHE A 512 -13.77 28.46 3.70
C PHE A 512 -14.97 29.27 4.14
N ASN A 513 -15.99 29.31 3.29
CA ASN A 513 -17.30 29.85 3.66
C ASN A 513 -18.20 28.69 4.08
N VAL A 514 -18.70 28.72 5.30
CA VAL A 514 -19.46 27.62 5.91
C VAL A 514 -20.81 28.13 6.40
N ASP A 515 -21.88 27.56 5.86
CA ASP A 515 -23.24 27.79 6.36
C ASP A 515 -23.52 26.76 7.45
N VAL A 516 -23.86 27.21 8.66
CA VAL A 516 -24.18 26.33 9.79
C VAL A 516 -25.53 26.62 10.41
N LEU A 517 -26.21 25.57 10.90
CA LEU A 517 -27.37 25.69 11.76
C LEU A 517 -26.92 25.61 13.23
N ARG A 518 -27.02 26.73 13.95
CA ARG A 518 -26.68 26.88 15.37
C ARG A 518 -27.90 27.36 16.14
N HIS A 519 -28.37 26.59 17.12
CA HIS A 519 -29.56 26.91 17.94
C HIS A 519 -30.80 27.33 17.11
N GLY A 520 -31.04 26.67 15.98
CA GLY A 520 -32.17 26.96 15.09
C GLY A 520 -31.96 28.16 14.15
N LYS A 521 -30.84 28.88 14.26
CA LYS A 521 -30.48 30.00 13.37
C LYS A 521 -29.42 29.58 12.36
N ILE A 522 -29.56 30.02 11.12
CA ILE A 522 -28.54 29.84 10.09
C ILE A 522 -27.52 30.96 10.24
N LEU A 523 -26.24 30.60 10.32
CA LEU A 523 -25.11 31.52 10.36
C LEU A 523 -24.21 31.24 9.15
N MET A 524 -23.70 32.31 8.54
CA MET A 524 -22.69 32.23 7.48
C MET A 524 -21.36 32.65 8.10
N LEU A 525 -20.39 31.73 8.13
CA LEU A 525 -19.11 31.91 8.79
C LEU A 525 -17.98 31.77 7.75
N THR A 526 -16.90 32.52 7.96
CA THR A 526 -15.67 32.37 7.17
C THR A 526 -14.54 31.93 8.08
N GLU A 527 -13.95 30.79 7.76
CA GLU A 527 -12.82 30.16 8.46
C GLU A 527 -11.55 30.20 7.60
N ASN A 528 -10.41 30.35 8.26
CA ASN A 528 -9.12 30.16 7.60
C ASN A 528 -8.81 28.66 7.51
N ALA A 529 -8.35 28.23 6.34
CA ALA A 529 -7.88 26.89 6.12
C ALA A 529 -6.43 26.72 6.56
N VAL A 530 -6.01 25.48 6.72
CA VAL A 530 -4.61 25.09 6.93
C VAL A 530 -4.19 24.11 5.84
N GLU A 531 -2.89 23.95 5.62
CA GLU A 531 -2.43 22.91 4.71
C GLU A 531 -2.85 21.54 5.23
N SER A 532 -3.39 20.69 4.35
CA SER A 532 -3.84 19.36 4.76
C SER A 532 -2.69 18.51 5.32
N SER A 533 -1.46 18.70 4.85
CA SER A 533 -0.26 18.04 5.39
C SER A 533 0.09 18.46 6.83
N SER A 534 -0.38 19.63 7.30
CA SER A 534 -0.05 20.17 8.62
C SER A 534 -0.89 19.59 9.77
N VAL A 535 -1.93 18.82 9.44
CA VAL A 535 -2.87 18.28 10.43
C VAL A 535 -2.78 16.77 10.45
N ASN A 536 -2.64 16.18 11.64
CA ASN A 536 -2.66 14.73 11.80
C ASN A 536 -4.11 14.23 11.97
N PHE A 537 -4.76 13.82 10.88
CA PHE A 537 -6.16 13.33 10.93
C PHE A 537 -6.34 11.97 11.59
N TYR A 538 -5.26 11.19 11.67
CA TYR A 538 -5.23 9.93 12.43
C TYR A 538 -5.09 10.18 13.93
N ASP A 539 -4.84 11.44 14.33
CA ASP A 539 -5.03 11.91 15.68
C ASP A 539 -6.51 12.27 15.90
N GLN A 540 -7.36 11.24 15.81
CA GLN A 540 -8.71 11.28 16.34
C GLN A 540 -8.62 11.26 17.86
N ASP A 541 -8.17 12.38 18.43
CA ASP A 541 -8.20 12.61 19.87
C ASP A 541 -9.69 12.74 20.23
N LEU A 542 -10.36 11.59 20.37
CA LEU A 542 -11.65 11.40 21.01
C LEU A 542 -11.38 11.61 22.50
N SER A 543 -11.12 12.88 22.82
CA SER A 543 -10.90 13.48 24.12
C SER A 543 -10.94 12.52 25.30
N ILE A 544 -9.78 11.96 25.64
CA ILE A 544 -9.25 12.04 26.99
C ILE A 544 -7.77 12.35 26.85
N ASP A 545 -7.41 13.63 27.07
CA ASP A 545 -6.07 13.92 27.55
C ASP A 545 -5.87 13.16 28.86
N GLY A 546 -4.91 12.25 28.87
CA GLY A 546 -4.77 11.34 29.99
C GLY A 546 -3.95 10.09 29.70
N PRO A 547 -3.72 9.29 30.74
CA PRO A 547 -2.93 8.08 30.65
C PRO A 547 -3.58 7.03 29.75
N SER A 548 -2.76 6.08 29.32
CA SER A 548 -3.16 4.93 28.50
C SER A 548 -4.17 3.99 29.18
N TYR A 549 -4.25 4.08 30.51
CA TYR A 549 -5.15 3.37 31.41
C TYR A 549 -5.53 4.28 32.59
N LYS A 550 -6.77 4.20 33.07
CA LYS A 550 -7.21 4.87 34.31
C LYS A 550 -8.41 4.19 34.96
N ILE A 551 -8.60 4.44 36.25
CA ILE A 551 -9.82 4.09 37.00
C ILE A 551 -10.82 5.27 36.95
N LEU A 552 -12.03 5.00 36.50
CA LEU A 552 -13.17 5.91 36.47
C LEU A 552 -13.99 5.81 37.77
N PRO A 553 -14.86 6.80 38.08
CA PRO A 553 -15.83 6.69 39.16
C PRO A 553 -16.62 5.38 39.11
N GLY A 554 -16.86 4.77 40.27
CA GLY A 554 -17.42 3.42 40.38
C GLY A 554 -16.37 2.29 40.27
N ASN A 555 -15.09 2.63 40.39
CA ASN A 555 -13.94 1.72 40.33
C ASN A 555 -13.82 0.98 38.98
N ILE A 556 -14.19 1.62 37.87
CA ILE A 556 -14.23 1.00 36.54
C ILE A 556 -12.90 1.23 35.82
N ALA A 557 -12.26 0.18 35.32
CA ALA A 557 -11.07 0.34 34.49
C ALA A 557 -11.44 0.86 33.09
N TYR A 558 -10.71 1.86 32.59
CA TYR A 558 -10.82 2.35 31.22
C TYR A 558 -9.47 2.27 30.54
N ILE A 559 -9.45 1.66 29.34
CA ILE A 559 -8.26 1.43 28.53
C ILE A 559 -8.45 2.11 27.18
N HIS A 560 -7.53 3.02 26.85
CA HIS A 560 -7.50 3.70 25.57
C HIS A 560 -6.61 2.92 24.59
N ALA A 561 -7.19 2.18 23.66
CA ALA A 561 -6.46 1.17 22.89
C ALA A 561 -5.26 1.71 22.09
N LYS A 562 -5.35 2.89 21.48
CA LYS A 562 -4.22 3.52 20.78
C LYS A 562 -3.01 3.83 21.67
N LYS A 563 -3.26 4.20 22.94
CA LYS A 563 -2.23 4.66 23.88
C LYS A 563 -1.74 3.51 24.77
N PHE A 564 -2.44 2.36 24.77
CA PHE A 564 -2.22 1.26 25.70
C PHE A 564 -0.82 0.63 25.51
N ASN A 565 0.08 1.02 26.41
CA ASN A 565 1.50 0.64 26.39
C ASN A 565 1.93 -0.13 27.65
N LYS A 566 0.95 -0.61 28.43
CA LYS A 566 1.18 -1.34 29.68
C LYS A 566 1.04 -2.83 29.42
N ASN A 567 1.83 -3.62 30.15
CA ASN A 567 1.59 -5.04 30.19
C ASN A 567 0.42 -5.34 31.13
N TRP A 568 -0.46 -6.27 30.77
CA TRP A 568 -1.64 -6.54 31.60
C TRP A 568 -1.27 -7.09 32.98
N GLN A 569 -0.12 -7.76 33.09
CA GLN A 569 0.44 -8.26 34.35
C GLN A 569 0.68 -7.12 35.34
N ASP A 570 1.13 -5.95 34.86
CA ASP A 570 1.46 -4.80 35.71
C ASP A 570 0.22 -4.18 36.35
N ILE A 571 -0.92 -4.24 35.66
CA ILE A 571 -2.19 -3.65 36.11
C ILE A 571 -3.16 -4.71 36.63
N ARG A 572 -2.79 -6.00 36.60
CA ARG A 572 -3.65 -7.13 36.95
C ARG A 572 -4.29 -6.97 38.32
N THR A 573 -3.49 -6.66 39.34
CA THR A 573 -3.98 -6.52 40.73
C THR A 573 -4.98 -5.39 40.91
N GLU A 574 -4.90 -4.35 40.09
CA GLU A 574 -5.90 -3.28 40.05
C GLU A 574 -7.15 -3.72 39.30
N LEU A 575 -6.97 -4.33 38.12
CA LEU A 575 -8.06 -4.84 37.30
C LEU A 575 -8.89 -5.89 38.05
N ASP A 576 -8.27 -6.77 38.84
CA ASP A 576 -8.95 -7.80 39.63
C ASP A 576 -9.96 -7.20 40.65
N LYS A 577 -9.80 -5.93 41.02
CA LYS A 577 -10.67 -5.22 41.98
C LYS A 577 -11.80 -4.44 41.31
N THR A 578 -11.78 -4.27 39.99
CA THR A 578 -12.78 -3.47 39.28
C THR A 578 -14.03 -4.32 38.97
N PRO A 579 -15.24 -3.74 38.99
CA PRO A 579 -16.46 -4.43 38.58
C PRO A 579 -16.60 -4.54 37.05
N GLY A 580 -15.82 -3.75 36.31
CA GLY A 580 -15.74 -3.86 34.86
C GLY A 580 -14.56 -3.13 34.23
N ILE A 581 -14.28 -3.49 32.99
CA ILE A 581 -13.25 -2.92 32.12
C ILE A 581 -13.93 -2.36 30.86
N ILE A 582 -13.59 -1.13 30.49
CA ILE A 582 -13.98 -0.51 29.23
C ILE A 582 -12.76 -0.46 28.30
N ILE A 583 -12.87 -1.04 27.12
CA ILE A 583 -11.84 -1.00 26.06
C ILE A 583 -12.33 -0.07 24.94
N ASP A 584 -11.61 1.01 24.68
CA ASP A 584 -12.01 2.00 23.65
C ASP A 584 -11.29 1.75 22.31
N LEU A 585 -11.98 1.06 21.39
CA LEU A 585 -11.52 0.74 20.03
C LEU A 585 -12.10 1.68 18.96
N ARG A 586 -12.65 2.84 19.38
CA ARG A 586 -12.98 3.93 18.44
C ARG A 586 -11.73 4.59 17.85
N THR A 587 -10.56 4.31 18.45
CA THR A 587 -9.23 4.64 17.95
C THR A 587 -8.48 3.37 17.55
N TYR A 588 -7.56 3.48 16.58
CA TYR A 588 -6.77 2.33 16.12
C TYR A 588 -5.80 1.86 17.22
N PRO A 589 -5.80 0.58 17.61
CA PRO A 589 -5.07 0.09 18.78
C PRO A 589 -3.55 0.01 18.57
N ASP A 590 -2.78 0.13 19.65
CA ASP A 590 -1.48 -0.56 19.73
C ASP A 590 -1.75 -2.04 19.99
N PHE A 591 -1.55 -2.84 18.95
CA PHE A 591 -2.10 -4.19 18.87
C PHE A 591 -1.59 -5.12 19.95
N ARG A 592 -0.27 -5.16 20.18
CA ARG A 592 0.35 -6.21 20.99
C ARG A 592 -0.23 -6.23 22.40
N ASN A 593 -0.16 -5.09 23.09
CA ASN A 593 -0.62 -5.00 24.47
C ASN A 593 -2.15 -5.12 24.58
N THR A 594 -2.88 -4.51 23.65
CA THR A 594 -4.36 -4.54 23.67
C THR A 594 -4.89 -5.95 23.39
N TYR A 595 -4.27 -6.68 22.45
CA TYR A 595 -4.63 -8.07 22.15
C TYR A 595 -4.22 -9.01 23.29
N GLU A 596 -3.02 -8.85 23.86
CA GLU A 596 -2.56 -9.68 24.98
C GLU A 596 -3.46 -9.54 26.23
N LEU A 597 -4.20 -8.44 26.40
CA LEU A 597 -5.15 -8.29 27.51
C LEU A 597 -6.24 -9.37 27.55
N ILE A 598 -6.60 -9.97 26.41
CA ILE A 598 -7.62 -11.03 26.40
C ILE A 598 -7.17 -12.31 27.13
N ASN A 599 -5.86 -12.51 27.19
CA ASN A 599 -5.22 -13.63 27.89
C ASN A 599 -5.32 -13.50 29.42
N TYR A 600 -5.43 -12.27 29.92
CA TYR A 600 -5.80 -12.01 31.30
C TYR A 600 -7.28 -12.31 31.56
N ILE A 601 -8.15 -11.85 30.67
CA ILE A 601 -9.60 -11.90 30.87
C ILE A 601 -10.13 -13.33 30.86
N LYS A 602 -9.56 -14.21 30.02
CA LYS A 602 -10.07 -15.56 29.77
C LYS A 602 -9.16 -16.64 30.32
N SER A 603 -9.78 -17.65 30.94
CA SER A 603 -9.15 -18.85 31.49
C SER A 603 -9.18 -20.08 30.57
N SER A 604 -9.69 -19.92 29.35
CA SER A 604 -9.80 -20.99 28.36
C SER A 604 -9.59 -20.44 26.96
N LEU A 605 -9.11 -21.31 26.07
CA LEU A 605 -9.06 -21.05 24.63
C LEU A 605 -10.48 -21.13 24.06
N THR A 606 -10.86 -20.13 23.25
CA THR A 606 -12.07 -20.24 22.43
C THR A 606 -11.79 -19.71 21.04
N ASP A 607 -12.46 -20.30 20.06
CA ASP A 607 -12.48 -19.80 18.69
C ASP A 607 -13.07 -18.39 18.65
N PHE A 608 -12.48 -17.50 17.88
CA PHE A 608 -13.00 -16.15 17.70
C PHE A 608 -12.92 -15.62 16.28
N VAL A 609 -12.06 -16.19 15.43
CA VAL A 609 -11.89 -15.81 14.02
C VAL A 609 -11.70 -17.05 13.16
N LEU A 610 -12.27 -17.02 11.97
CA LEU A 610 -12.00 -17.94 10.87
C LEU A 610 -11.51 -17.10 9.67
N TYR A 611 -10.42 -17.49 9.03
CA TYR A 611 -9.94 -16.79 7.83
C TYR A 611 -10.34 -17.54 6.56
N SER A 612 -10.53 -16.82 5.46
CA SER A 612 -10.43 -17.39 4.11
C SER A 612 -9.23 -16.78 3.38
N TYR A 613 -8.48 -17.61 2.66
CA TYR A 613 -7.29 -17.18 1.95
C TYR A 613 -7.13 -17.93 0.62
N LEU A 614 -6.38 -17.32 -0.30
CA LEU A 614 -6.20 -17.85 -1.65
C LEU A 614 -5.55 -19.22 -1.61
N HIS A 615 -6.12 -20.18 -2.33
CA HIS A 615 -5.51 -21.49 -2.49
C HIS A 615 -4.26 -21.37 -3.39
N PRO A 616 -3.05 -21.75 -2.91
CA PRO A 616 -1.81 -21.48 -3.63
C PRO A 616 -1.73 -22.15 -5.01
N GLY A 617 -2.35 -23.32 -5.17
CA GLY A 617 -2.41 -24.06 -6.45
C GLY A 617 -3.69 -23.86 -7.28
N PHE A 618 -4.57 -22.94 -6.87
CA PHE A 618 -5.84 -22.73 -7.57
C PHE A 618 -6.25 -21.26 -7.52
N PRO A 619 -5.75 -20.41 -8.45
CA PRO A 619 -6.15 -19.01 -8.54
C PRO A 619 -7.67 -18.85 -8.62
N GLY A 620 -8.23 -17.93 -7.83
CA GLY A 620 -9.69 -17.73 -7.73
C GLY A 620 -10.38 -18.58 -6.67
N GLN A 621 -9.78 -19.67 -6.19
CA GLN A 621 -10.37 -20.47 -5.12
C GLN A 621 -9.83 -20.05 -3.75
N PHE A 622 -10.72 -19.90 -2.76
CA PHE A 622 -10.37 -19.60 -1.38
C PHE A 622 -10.81 -20.73 -0.47
N VAL A 623 -10.00 -21.00 0.55
CA VAL A 623 -10.25 -22.04 1.55
C VAL A 623 -10.26 -21.44 2.94
N TYR A 624 -11.04 -22.04 3.83
CA TYR A 624 -11.06 -21.67 5.23
C TYR A 624 -9.81 -22.19 5.96
N SER A 625 -9.27 -21.37 6.86
CA SER A 625 -8.27 -21.81 7.84
C SER A 625 -8.91 -22.69 8.92
N ALA A 626 -8.10 -23.26 9.81
CA ALA A 626 -8.62 -23.62 11.13
C ALA A 626 -9.03 -22.33 11.89
N PRO A 627 -10.01 -22.38 12.80
CA PRO A 627 -10.34 -21.24 13.64
C PRO A 627 -9.13 -20.81 14.47
N LEU A 628 -8.92 -19.50 14.56
CA LEU A 628 -7.96 -18.91 15.48
C LEU A 628 -8.60 -18.81 16.87
N GLN A 629 -7.81 -19.18 17.87
CA GLN A 629 -8.21 -19.21 19.28
C GLN A 629 -7.49 -18.13 20.08
N ASN A 630 -8.13 -17.65 21.15
CA ASN A 630 -7.52 -16.74 22.12
C ASN A 630 -7.91 -17.06 23.58
N GLY A 631 -7.09 -16.60 24.52
CA GLY A 631 -7.20 -16.88 25.96
C GLY A 631 -6.01 -17.68 26.49
N LEU A 632 -5.90 -17.83 27.82
CA LEU A 632 -4.87 -18.66 28.46
C LEU A 632 -5.48 -19.73 29.35
N VAL A 633 -5.05 -20.97 29.18
CA VAL A 633 -5.45 -22.09 30.04
C VAL A 633 -4.82 -21.90 31.43
N GLY A 634 -5.60 -22.15 32.49
CA GLY A 634 -5.10 -22.16 33.87
C GLY A 634 -5.02 -20.79 34.55
N ASN A 635 -5.34 -19.70 33.86
CA ASN A 635 -5.49 -18.39 34.48
C ASN A 635 -6.84 -18.27 35.22
N ARG A 636 -6.95 -17.47 36.29
CA ARG A 636 -8.27 -17.12 36.86
C ARG A 636 -8.92 -16.08 35.95
N PRO A 637 -10.13 -16.33 35.39
CA PRO A 637 -10.74 -15.39 34.47
C PRO A 637 -11.17 -14.14 35.22
N TYR A 638 -11.16 -13.02 34.53
CA TYR A 638 -11.71 -11.78 35.06
C TYR A 638 -13.21 -11.95 35.35
N GLN A 639 -13.65 -11.58 36.56
CA GLN A 639 -15.02 -11.82 37.02
C GLN A 639 -15.98 -10.69 36.64
N GLY A 640 -15.45 -9.48 36.40
CA GLY A 640 -16.24 -8.31 36.04
C GLY A 640 -16.75 -8.34 34.59
N LYS A 641 -17.44 -7.27 34.21
CA LYS A 641 -17.94 -7.07 32.85
C LYS A 641 -16.87 -6.45 31.96
N VAL A 642 -16.86 -6.81 30.68
CA VAL A 642 -16.02 -6.14 29.68
C VAL A 642 -16.93 -5.38 28.72
N VAL A 643 -16.66 -4.10 28.49
CA VAL A 643 -17.41 -3.29 27.54
C VAL A 643 -16.47 -2.74 26.48
N VAL A 644 -16.74 -3.03 25.21
CA VAL A 644 -15.90 -2.59 24.09
C VAL A 644 -16.61 -1.47 23.34
N LEU A 645 -15.94 -0.33 23.16
CA LEU A 645 -16.49 0.80 22.41
C LEU A 645 -16.01 0.75 20.96
N VAL A 646 -16.94 0.82 20.01
CA VAL A 646 -16.64 0.82 18.57
C VAL A 646 -17.48 1.85 17.83
N ASN A 647 -17.01 2.25 16.65
CA ASN A 647 -17.76 3.08 15.73
C ASN A 647 -17.24 2.85 14.31
N SER A 648 -17.73 3.63 13.35
CA SER A 648 -17.33 3.56 11.94
C SER A 648 -15.86 3.93 11.63
N THR A 649 -15.03 4.25 12.64
CA THR A 649 -13.58 4.41 12.51
C THR A 649 -12.81 3.21 13.06
N THR A 650 -13.48 2.29 13.76
CA THR A 650 -12.98 0.95 14.08
C THR A 650 -12.88 0.15 12.77
N ILE A 651 -11.66 -0.14 12.32
CA ILE A 651 -11.36 -0.81 11.04
C ILE A 651 -10.19 -1.79 11.23
N SER A 652 -10.12 -2.84 10.40
CA SER A 652 -8.96 -3.71 10.30
C SER A 652 -8.60 -4.32 11.66
N GLN A 653 -7.36 -4.17 12.11
CA GLN A 653 -6.88 -4.65 13.40
C GLN A 653 -7.73 -4.24 14.61
N ALA A 654 -8.41 -3.09 14.55
CA ALA A 654 -9.36 -2.68 15.60
C ALA A 654 -10.62 -3.56 15.63
N GLU A 655 -11.12 -4.00 14.46
CA GLU A 655 -12.23 -4.94 14.34
C GLU A 655 -11.82 -6.33 14.84
N PHE A 656 -10.66 -6.81 14.40
CA PHE A 656 -10.09 -8.08 14.87
C PHE A 656 -9.92 -8.11 16.40
N THR A 657 -9.43 -7.00 16.97
CA THR A 657 -9.28 -6.86 18.42
C THR A 657 -10.65 -6.90 19.13
N ALA A 658 -11.67 -6.20 18.59
CA ALA A 658 -13.02 -6.27 19.14
C ALA A 658 -13.60 -7.70 19.09
N MET A 659 -13.43 -8.42 17.97
CA MET A 659 -13.82 -9.83 17.85
C MET A 659 -13.16 -10.70 18.92
N SER A 660 -11.87 -10.44 19.21
CA SER A 660 -11.14 -11.17 20.23
C SER A 660 -11.78 -11.01 21.62
N PHE A 661 -12.21 -9.80 22.00
CA PHE A 661 -12.93 -9.57 23.27
C PHE A 661 -14.35 -10.16 23.24
N GLN A 662 -15.03 -10.15 22.09
CA GLN A 662 -16.38 -10.73 21.95
C GLN A 662 -16.43 -12.24 22.16
N SER A 663 -15.30 -12.93 22.07
CA SER A 663 -15.18 -14.34 22.44
C SER A 663 -15.33 -14.59 23.95
N PHE A 664 -15.29 -13.53 24.78
CA PHE A 664 -15.55 -13.63 26.22
C PHE A 664 -17.04 -13.39 26.50
N LYS A 665 -17.68 -14.32 27.22
CA LYS A 665 -19.13 -14.33 27.47
C LYS A 665 -19.68 -13.08 28.18
N ASN A 666 -18.88 -12.40 28.99
CA ASN A 666 -19.28 -11.19 29.73
C ASN A 666 -18.89 -9.90 28.99
N THR A 667 -18.59 -9.98 27.70
CA THR A 667 -18.34 -8.81 26.85
C THR A 667 -19.63 -8.23 26.29
N THR A 668 -19.76 -6.90 26.29
CA THR A 668 -20.81 -6.17 25.57
C THR A 668 -20.16 -5.13 24.65
N VAL A 669 -20.48 -5.16 23.36
CA VAL A 669 -20.02 -4.16 22.39
C VAL A 669 -21.02 -3.02 22.27
N VAL A 670 -20.56 -1.79 22.48
CA VAL A 670 -21.38 -0.57 22.52
C VAL A 670 -20.90 0.43 21.48
N GLY A 671 -21.82 1.00 20.72
CA GLY A 671 -21.52 2.07 19.76
C GLY A 671 -22.26 1.92 18.44
N SER A 672 -21.59 2.21 17.33
CA SER A 672 -22.18 2.11 15.99
C SER A 672 -21.47 1.07 15.14
N ARG A 673 -22.04 0.74 13.97
CA ARG A 673 -21.40 -0.16 13.00
C ARG A 673 -19.95 0.28 12.72
N SER A 674 -19.03 -0.68 12.75
CA SER A 674 -17.63 -0.51 12.40
C SER A 674 -17.40 -0.45 10.89
N ALA A 675 -16.16 -0.29 10.45
CA ALA A 675 -15.87 -0.08 9.04
C ALA A 675 -16.19 -1.29 8.15
N GLY A 676 -16.21 -2.50 8.72
CA GLY A 676 -16.45 -3.74 7.99
C GLY A 676 -15.34 -4.00 6.97
N ALA A 677 -14.09 -3.78 7.36
CA ALA A 677 -12.92 -4.02 6.54
C ALA A 677 -11.82 -4.62 7.43
N ASP A 678 -12.05 -5.87 7.83
CA ASP A 678 -11.05 -6.68 8.53
C ASP A 678 -10.31 -7.57 7.52
N GLY A 679 -9.03 -7.82 7.79
CA GLY A 679 -8.13 -8.54 6.89
C GLY A 679 -6.85 -7.77 6.58
N THR A 680 -6.06 -8.36 5.68
CA THR A 680 -4.77 -7.81 5.22
C THR A 680 -4.94 -7.14 3.88
N VAL A 681 -4.27 -6.00 3.67
CA VAL A 681 -4.31 -5.26 2.41
C VAL A 681 -3.38 -5.92 1.39
N SER A 682 -3.88 -6.15 0.18
CA SER A 682 -3.09 -6.48 -1.01
C SER A 682 -2.95 -5.24 -1.89
N ASP A 683 -1.75 -4.68 -1.96
CA ASP A 683 -1.46 -3.47 -2.75
C ASP A 683 -1.18 -3.83 -4.22
N ILE A 684 -1.74 -3.06 -5.15
CA ILE A 684 -1.51 -3.20 -6.59
C ILE A 684 -1.29 -1.82 -7.24
N VAL A 685 -0.42 -1.79 -8.25
CA VAL A 685 -0.21 -0.61 -9.09
C VAL A 685 -0.80 -0.81 -10.49
N LEU A 686 -1.48 0.23 -10.98
CA LEU A 686 -2.12 0.26 -12.30
C LEU A 686 -1.43 1.32 -13.18
N PRO A 687 -1.49 1.19 -14.53
CA PRO A 687 -0.96 2.17 -15.47
C PRO A 687 -1.28 3.63 -15.12
N GLY A 688 -0.33 4.53 -15.34
CA GLY A 688 -0.45 5.94 -14.95
C GLY A 688 -0.17 6.22 -13.47
N ASP A 689 0.50 5.28 -12.78
CA ASP A 689 0.86 5.34 -11.36
C ASP A 689 -0.36 5.56 -10.44
N ILE A 690 -1.40 4.75 -10.66
CA ILE A 690 -2.54 4.65 -9.73
C ILE A 690 -2.24 3.49 -8.79
N ARG A 691 -1.99 3.80 -7.51
CA ARG A 691 -1.79 2.79 -6.46
C ARG A 691 -3.08 2.59 -5.69
N THR A 692 -3.48 1.34 -5.53
CA THR A 692 -4.69 0.93 -4.83
C THR A 692 -4.45 -0.37 -4.09
N GLY A 693 -5.48 -0.88 -3.41
CA GLY A 693 -5.45 -2.19 -2.79
C GLY A 693 -6.84 -2.76 -2.62
N PHE A 694 -6.90 -3.95 -2.03
CA PHE A 694 -8.14 -4.63 -1.63
C PHE A 694 -7.82 -5.59 -0.47
N SER A 695 -8.84 -6.10 0.20
CA SER A 695 -8.68 -7.11 1.25
C SER A 695 -8.22 -8.42 0.61
N GLY A 696 -7.04 -8.93 0.97
CA GLY A 696 -6.47 -10.17 0.42
C GLY A 696 -6.81 -11.45 1.20
N ILE A 697 -7.41 -11.30 2.38
CA ILE A 697 -7.97 -12.41 3.17
C ILE A 697 -9.39 -12.05 3.63
N GLY A 698 -10.26 -13.05 3.74
CA GLY A 698 -11.58 -12.90 4.34
C GLY A 698 -11.51 -13.16 5.84
N VAL A 699 -12.27 -12.41 6.63
CA VAL A 699 -12.33 -12.56 8.08
C VAL A 699 -13.78 -12.82 8.51
N TYR A 700 -13.97 -13.89 9.26
CA TYR A 700 -15.30 -14.38 9.65
C TYR A 700 -15.32 -14.64 11.15
N TYR A 701 -16.47 -14.46 11.76
CA TYR A 701 -16.76 -15.07 13.05
C TYR A 701 -16.83 -16.60 12.91
N PRO A 702 -16.63 -17.38 13.99
CA PRO A 702 -16.69 -18.84 13.94
C PRO A 702 -18.04 -19.40 13.47
N ASN A 703 -19.11 -18.61 13.55
CA ASN A 703 -20.43 -18.96 13.04
C ASN A 703 -20.60 -18.70 11.51
N GLY A 704 -19.54 -18.29 10.81
CA GLY A 704 -19.54 -18.02 9.37
C GLY A 704 -19.94 -16.59 8.97
N MET A 705 -20.24 -15.70 9.92
CA MET A 705 -20.56 -14.30 9.59
C MET A 705 -19.30 -13.56 9.12
N ASN A 706 -19.26 -13.13 7.86
CA ASN A 706 -18.17 -12.31 7.31
C ASN A 706 -18.22 -10.89 7.88
N THR A 707 -17.08 -10.35 8.32
CA THR A 707 -16.97 -8.98 8.84
C THR A 707 -16.95 -7.94 7.73
N GLN A 708 -16.57 -8.29 6.51
CA GLN A 708 -16.60 -7.39 5.36
C GLN A 708 -18.02 -6.84 5.16
N LYS A 709 -18.13 -5.50 5.04
CA LYS A 709 -19.38 -4.71 5.00
C LYS A 709 -20.18 -4.69 6.31
N ASN A 710 -20.28 -5.82 7.00
CA ASN A 710 -21.09 -5.97 8.22
C ASN A 710 -20.46 -5.27 9.43
N GLY A 711 -19.14 -5.33 9.54
CA GLY A 711 -18.41 -4.94 10.72
C GLY A 711 -18.49 -5.96 11.85
N VAL A 712 -18.09 -5.55 13.05
CA VAL A 712 -18.20 -6.35 14.27
C VAL A 712 -19.64 -6.37 14.78
N LYS A 713 -20.01 -7.43 15.52
CA LYS A 713 -21.34 -7.52 16.11
C LYS A 713 -21.51 -6.43 17.17
N ILE A 714 -22.62 -5.67 17.10
CA ILE A 714 -22.96 -4.63 18.06
C ILE A 714 -24.08 -5.12 18.98
N ASP A 715 -23.81 -5.19 20.29
CA ASP A 715 -24.82 -5.62 21.27
C ASP A 715 -25.71 -4.45 21.71
N LYS A 716 -25.14 -3.24 21.81
CA LYS A 716 -25.89 -2.02 22.15
C LYS A 716 -25.55 -0.88 21.20
N HIS A 717 -26.50 -0.56 20.32
CA HIS A 717 -26.34 0.55 19.40
C HIS A 717 -26.50 1.91 20.10
N VAL A 718 -25.46 2.74 20.04
CA VAL A 718 -25.41 4.09 20.63
C VAL A 718 -24.67 5.03 19.67
N ILE A 719 -25.31 6.13 19.30
CA ILE A 719 -24.71 7.20 18.49
C ILE A 719 -24.79 8.50 19.30
N PRO A 720 -23.74 9.34 19.33
CA PRO A 720 -23.79 10.65 19.96
C PRO A 720 -24.92 11.53 19.44
N THR A 721 -25.49 12.36 20.30
CA THR A 721 -26.49 13.36 19.99
C THR A 721 -25.84 14.73 19.85
N ILE A 722 -26.46 15.62 19.07
CA ILE A 722 -26.01 17.02 18.97
C ILE A 722 -25.99 17.69 20.36
N LYS A 723 -26.97 17.35 21.22
CA LYS A 723 -27.02 17.85 22.60
C LYS A 723 -25.82 17.34 23.41
N GLY A 724 -25.50 16.05 23.32
CA GLY A 724 -24.33 15.45 23.96
C GLY A 724 -23.03 16.13 23.52
N ILE A 725 -22.84 16.32 22.21
CA ILE A 725 -21.68 17.02 21.65
C ILE A 725 -21.54 18.45 22.19
N ARG A 726 -22.63 19.23 22.21
CA ARG A 726 -22.62 20.61 22.78
C ARG A 726 -22.24 20.63 24.25
N LEU A 727 -22.70 19.63 25.00
CA LEU A 727 -22.42 19.48 26.43
C LEU A 727 -21.08 18.76 26.71
N LYS A 728 -20.29 18.44 25.67
CA LYS A 728 -19.04 17.66 25.77
C LYS A 728 -19.24 16.32 26.50
N LYS A 729 -20.39 15.68 26.30
CA LYS A 729 -20.72 14.38 26.88
C LYS A 729 -20.44 13.26 25.89
N ASP A 730 -19.68 12.26 26.33
CA ASP A 730 -19.51 11.01 25.60
C ASP A 730 -20.61 10.02 25.98
N GLU A 731 -21.74 10.10 25.29
CA GLU A 731 -22.92 9.26 25.54
C GLU A 731 -22.65 7.76 25.31
N VAL A 732 -21.65 7.42 24.49
CA VAL A 732 -21.23 6.03 24.25
C VAL A 732 -20.48 5.50 25.49
N LEU A 733 -19.53 6.29 26.02
CA LEU A 733 -18.83 5.96 27.26
C LEU A 733 -19.78 5.94 28.48
N GLU A 734 -20.68 6.91 28.61
CA GLU A 734 -21.69 6.93 29.69
C GLU A 734 -22.56 5.67 29.67
N GLN A 735 -22.94 5.19 28.47
CA GLN A 735 -23.70 3.96 28.35
C GLN A 735 -22.90 2.73 28.80
N ALA A 736 -21.61 2.67 28.50
CA ALA A 736 -20.73 1.61 28.96
C ALA A 736 -20.59 1.59 30.49
N ILE A 737 -20.40 2.76 31.11
CA ILE A 737 -20.37 2.92 32.57
C ILE A 737 -21.69 2.41 33.20
N LYS A 738 -22.84 2.79 32.62
CA LYS A 738 -24.16 2.33 33.10
C LYS A 738 -24.33 0.81 33.04
N LEU A 739 -23.83 0.16 32.00
CA LEU A 739 -23.91 -1.30 31.84
C LEU A 739 -23.09 -2.05 32.90
N ILE A 740 -21.98 -1.47 33.33
CA ILE A 740 -21.14 -2.03 34.39
C ILE A 740 -21.85 -1.86 35.74
N ILE A 741 -22.30 -0.64 36.08
CA ILE A 741 -22.91 -0.36 37.39
C ILE A 741 -24.24 -1.10 37.61
N ARG A 742 -25.12 -1.16 36.61
CA ARG A 742 -26.46 -1.80 36.75
C ARG A 742 -26.43 -3.32 36.94
N GLY A 743 -25.28 -3.97 36.78
CA GLY A 743 -25.14 -5.41 37.00
C GLY A 743 -24.81 -5.84 38.42
N ASN A 744 -24.62 -4.89 39.33
CA ASN A 744 -24.20 -5.14 40.72
C ASN A 744 -25.37 -5.06 41.72
N HIS A 745 -26.60 -5.25 41.24
CA HIS A 745 -27.81 -5.34 42.06
C HIS A 745 -28.49 -6.69 41.85
#